data_AF-A0A355RLS1-F1
#
_entry.id   AF-A0A355RLS1-F1
#
_cell.length_a   1.000
_cell.length_b   1.000
_cell.length_c   1.000
_cell.angle_alpha   90.00
_cell.angle_beta   90.00
_cell.angle_gamma   90.00
#
_symmetry.space_group_name_H-M   'P 1'
#
loop_
_entity.id
_entity.type
_entity.pdbx_description
1 polymer ?
#
loop_
_entity_poly.entity_id
_entity_poly.type
_entity_poly.pdbx_seq_one_letter_code
_entity_poly.pdbx_strand_id
1 'polypeptide(L)'
;MKKALIRAALFITSSLLSSCQIITIKNSSSEKEIGILNFNDFIDLIPATASSLNNINVTLENIDFNLCFDKVTYSKNEEALEIEEGGSLFNLDALPNIEEISFSFKNEIETILNINDDLLYQPTNKNKYIASENAYTYTSFKASEDDFLATSAYFNFYSKLGKTYIKNLQIKYKTSLNAYQNSINSISFAELENQKEIGCIYKDDNKKSVLASYKDGKQTKLQYDPKGLFGYKLIGKNEKNNELNGETPFTNLDLGKASFKAIYRGHVSNLVSFDIVGNDSSFSISPNEKTISVGSSFTIEVKSNSALEGQVIFSSSNEEIASVTSIGLVKGKKEGHAQIKATYLNITKVCNVTVIKSDGYKKVEAKDTVANLSDTYAPSKGRQKLLFVPIKLAEATYTWNSNYLNQIQENISTISSYYKNASFGKLRLDGGIAGSLTKMYSSSFKESELQGTTNLAYTKLYSIMNSAIAWVKNNYPEINLSDYDTNDDSYLDSVHFIFNGSDKEVWGGPLWPHMASYENKKGSVSSPNFRTYSATNIGHIEDAITTIHEQGHIFGLEDYYDYSDRSDNKIINCLGGADMQDNNVFDWNSFSKLTMGWVNPIVLDGSKEEVTITISPASSSGDCILLSPNWNESPFDEYILIELFSKVGNNVFNIDSNQTFWEYWEGNVNSLGNGGIRLYHVDARLWGYNSETTFDDGGIVEDISESIYKYHQFLNNNTYENGDYATSKPTSYANKNYRLIQLIQASNINTFNKLGNPSNTSSYLKKSDLFQTGDTFSLTSINGYTNYGTNFFVNKSFLNNGESFPYVIKFDSVTSTSATLTISKI
;
A
#
# COMPACT_ATOMS: atom_id res chain seq x y z
N MET A 1 13.69 1.97 -14.38
CA MET A 1 13.58 3.09 -15.35
C MET A 1 13.45 4.46 -14.64
N LYS A 2 14.35 4.79 -13.70
CA LYS A 2 14.30 6.03 -12.87
C LYS A 2 15.65 6.79 -12.80
N LYS A 3 16.70 6.32 -13.49
CA LYS A 3 18.08 6.83 -13.35
C LYS A 3 18.63 7.59 -14.57
N ALA A 4 17.85 7.76 -15.65
CA ALA A 4 18.33 8.43 -16.87
C ALA A 4 17.88 9.89 -17.03
N LEU A 5 16.83 10.36 -16.32
CA LEU A 5 16.37 11.75 -16.41
C LEU A 5 16.98 12.73 -15.37
N ILE A 6 17.69 12.23 -14.37
CA ILE A 6 18.27 13.06 -13.29
C ILE A 6 19.63 13.67 -13.70
N ARG A 7 20.24 13.24 -14.82
CA ARG A 7 21.59 13.72 -15.20
C ARG A 7 21.64 15.06 -15.94
N ALA A 8 20.52 15.58 -16.45
CA ALA A 8 20.50 16.86 -17.16
C ALA A 8 20.37 18.08 -16.22
N ALA A 9 19.83 17.91 -15.01
CA ALA A 9 19.54 19.03 -14.09
C ALA A 9 20.54 19.19 -12.92
N LEU A 10 21.62 18.38 -12.88
CA LEU A 10 22.46 18.21 -11.67
C LEU A 10 23.89 18.77 -11.76
N PHE A 11 24.22 19.60 -12.74
CA PHE A 11 25.51 20.31 -12.78
C PHE A 11 25.34 21.84 -12.81
N ILE A 12 25.00 22.42 -11.66
CA ILE A 12 25.26 23.84 -11.40
C ILE A 12 25.90 23.95 -10.02
N THR A 13 27.24 23.89 -10.00
CA THR A 13 28.06 24.27 -8.85
C THR A 13 28.08 25.79 -8.70
N SER A 14 28.29 26.26 -7.48
CA SER A 14 28.17 27.66 -7.04
C SER A 14 29.25 28.63 -7.57
N SER A 15 30.11 28.24 -8.51
CA SER A 15 31.23 29.06 -8.99
C SER A 15 31.02 29.74 -10.36
N LEU A 16 29.83 29.65 -10.97
CA LEU A 16 29.60 30.07 -12.37
C LEU A 16 28.62 31.25 -12.59
N LEU A 17 28.06 31.86 -11.54
CA LEU A 17 27.17 33.04 -11.68
C LEU A 17 27.91 34.40 -11.56
N SER A 18 29.21 34.43 -11.80
CA SER A 18 30.04 35.63 -11.58
C SER A 18 30.11 36.62 -12.77
N SER A 19 29.39 36.40 -13.87
CA SER A 19 29.36 37.34 -15.00
C SER A 19 28.01 37.40 -15.71
N CYS A 20 26.99 37.98 -15.08
CA CYS A 20 25.75 38.34 -15.77
C CYS A 20 25.97 39.64 -16.57
N GLN A 21 25.79 39.59 -17.89
CA GLN A 21 25.75 40.79 -18.73
C GLN A 21 24.30 41.33 -18.77
N ILE A 22 24.13 42.60 -18.39
CA ILE A 22 22.82 43.27 -18.38
C ILE A 22 22.65 44.05 -19.69
N ILE A 23 21.56 43.81 -20.41
CA ILE A 23 21.19 44.57 -21.62
C ILE A 23 19.79 45.17 -21.46
N THR A 24 19.70 46.48 -21.62
CA THR A 24 18.44 47.22 -21.63
C THR A 24 18.02 47.50 -23.06
N ILE A 25 16.95 46.85 -23.55
CA ILE A 25 16.39 47.11 -24.88
C ILE A 25 15.18 48.04 -24.71
N LYS A 26 15.36 49.32 -25.06
CA LYS A 26 14.24 50.28 -25.05
C LYS A 26 13.57 50.28 -26.42
N ASN A 27 12.33 49.79 -26.49
CA ASN A 27 11.54 49.93 -27.71
C ASN A 27 11.12 51.39 -27.87
N SER A 28 11.32 51.96 -29.06
CA SER A 28 11.24 53.41 -29.28
C SER A 28 9.85 53.93 -29.67
N SER A 29 8.76 53.25 -29.31
CA SER A 29 7.41 53.74 -29.63
C SER A 29 6.39 53.43 -28.54
N SER A 30 6.09 54.44 -27.71
CA SER A 30 5.06 54.40 -26.66
C SER A 30 3.60 54.44 -27.19
N GLU A 31 3.37 54.11 -28.46
CA GLU A 31 2.05 54.26 -29.12
C GLU A 31 1.49 52.96 -29.72
N LYS A 32 2.19 51.82 -29.65
CA LYS A 32 1.65 50.54 -30.12
C LYS A 32 1.16 49.71 -28.94
N GLU A 33 -0.06 49.18 -28.98
CA GLU A 33 -0.65 48.25 -27.97
C GLU A 33 0.07 46.89 -27.88
N ILE A 34 0.94 46.59 -28.84
CA ILE A 34 1.66 45.32 -28.97
C ILE A 34 3.13 45.60 -29.30
N GLY A 35 4.03 44.98 -28.53
CA GLY A 35 5.46 44.95 -28.72
C GLY A 35 5.94 43.61 -29.30
N ILE A 36 7.07 43.62 -30.00
CA ILE A 36 7.72 42.42 -30.53
C ILE A 36 9.19 42.48 -30.10
N LEU A 37 9.66 41.44 -29.41
CA LEU A 37 11.08 41.20 -29.16
C LEU A 37 11.59 40.25 -30.25
N ASN A 38 12.61 40.68 -31.00
CA ASN A 38 13.28 39.82 -31.97
C ASN A 38 14.56 39.27 -31.37
N PHE A 39 14.76 37.97 -31.53
CA PHE A 39 15.96 37.32 -31.01
C PHE A 39 17.25 37.81 -31.70
N ASN A 40 17.16 38.24 -32.96
CA ASN A 40 18.29 38.83 -33.69
C ASN A 40 18.85 40.08 -32.99
N ASP A 41 18.09 40.73 -32.10
CA ASP A 41 18.50 41.95 -31.39
C ASP A 41 19.60 41.69 -30.34
N PHE A 42 19.86 40.43 -29.98
CA PHE A 42 20.83 40.06 -28.93
C PHE A 42 21.71 38.86 -29.30
N ILE A 43 21.84 38.55 -30.59
CA ILE A 43 22.57 37.38 -31.09
C ILE A 43 24.09 37.48 -30.89
N ASP A 44 24.64 38.70 -30.95
CA ASP A 44 26.07 38.98 -30.76
C ASP A 44 26.55 38.80 -29.32
N LEU A 45 25.60 38.60 -28.39
CA LEU A 45 25.86 38.43 -26.95
C LEU A 45 25.95 36.95 -26.56
N ILE A 46 25.69 36.05 -27.51
CA ILE A 46 25.73 34.62 -27.29
C ILE A 46 27.16 34.14 -27.51
N PRO A 47 27.72 33.35 -26.57
CA PRO A 47 29.11 32.91 -26.66
C PRO A 47 29.41 32.16 -27.96
N ALA A 48 30.60 32.41 -28.51
CA ALA A 48 31.08 31.74 -29.73
C ALA A 48 31.41 30.24 -29.54
N THR A 49 31.44 29.75 -28.30
CA THR A 49 31.75 28.36 -27.93
C THR A 49 30.76 27.87 -26.89
N ALA A 50 30.22 26.67 -27.06
CA ALA A 50 29.28 26.07 -26.12
C ALA A 50 30.00 25.78 -24.79
N SER A 51 29.60 26.46 -23.71
CA SER A 51 30.04 26.18 -22.34
C SER A 51 28.86 26.26 -21.37
N SER A 52 29.07 25.86 -20.11
CA SER A 52 28.04 25.79 -19.05
C SER A 52 27.20 27.06 -18.91
N LEU A 53 25.92 26.88 -18.56
CA LEU A 53 24.85 27.86 -18.28
C LEU A 53 25.29 29.34 -18.21
N ASN A 54 24.89 30.12 -19.21
CA ASN A 54 24.99 31.58 -19.25
C ASN A 54 23.60 32.22 -19.17
N ASN A 55 23.53 33.49 -18.76
CA ASN A 55 22.28 34.25 -18.79
C ASN A 55 22.47 35.69 -19.30
N ILE A 56 21.39 36.22 -19.86
CA ILE A 56 21.27 37.59 -20.30
C ILE A 56 20.05 38.18 -19.60
N ASN A 57 20.23 39.28 -18.88
CA ASN A 57 19.11 40.05 -18.37
C ASN A 57 18.61 40.99 -19.48
N VAL A 58 17.32 40.89 -19.80
CA VAL A 58 16.65 41.70 -20.81
C VAL A 58 15.60 42.56 -20.12
N THR A 59 15.72 43.88 -20.27
CA THR A 59 14.68 44.83 -19.86
C THR A 59 13.80 45.19 -21.05
N LEU A 60 12.48 44.97 -20.96
CA LEU A 60 11.46 45.40 -21.92
C LEU A 60 10.50 46.40 -21.28
N GLU A 61 10.53 47.67 -21.71
CA GLU A 61 9.59 48.70 -21.23
C GLU A 61 9.42 48.74 -19.69
N ASN A 62 10.52 48.49 -18.95
CA ASN A 62 10.65 48.39 -17.49
C ASN A 62 10.29 47.03 -16.84
N ILE A 63 10.16 45.97 -17.62
CA ILE A 63 10.06 44.58 -17.14
C ILE A 63 11.41 43.91 -17.35
N ASP A 64 12.05 43.47 -16.26
CA ASP A 64 13.29 42.70 -16.32
C ASP A 64 12.98 41.21 -16.30
N PHE A 65 13.60 40.46 -17.21
CA PHE A 65 13.56 39.00 -17.19
C PHE A 65 14.91 38.42 -17.64
N ASN A 66 15.22 37.22 -17.17
CA ASN A 66 16.49 36.56 -17.50
C ASN A 66 16.28 35.45 -18.53
N LEU A 67 17.00 35.53 -19.66
CA LEU A 67 17.13 34.45 -20.64
C LEU A 67 18.39 33.64 -20.35
N CYS A 68 18.24 32.32 -20.30
CA CYS A 68 19.31 31.39 -19.99
C CYS A 68 19.63 30.48 -21.17
N PHE A 69 20.93 30.19 -21.30
CA PHE A 69 21.53 29.46 -22.39
C PHE A 69 22.42 28.35 -21.80
N ASP A 70 22.04 27.09 -21.96
CA ASP A 70 22.87 25.95 -21.61
C ASP A 70 23.23 25.14 -22.85
N LYS A 71 24.53 25.07 -23.17
CA LYS A 71 25.04 24.47 -24.42
C LYS A 71 24.37 25.03 -25.69
N VAL A 72 24.16 26.35 -25.71
CA VAL A 72 23.63 27.08 -26.86
C VAL A 72 24.72 27.96 -27.45
N THR A 73 24.86 27.93 -28.78
CA THR A 73 25.76 28.79 -29.55
C THR A 73 25.03 29.44 -30.71
N TYR A 74 25.67 30.40 -31.38
CA TYR A 74 25.20 30.93 -32.65
C TYR A 74 25.98 30.30 -33.82
N SER A 75 25.28 29.57 -34.68
CA SER A 75 25.84 28.99 -35.90
C SER A 75 25.80 30.01 -37.03
N LYS A 76 26.98 30.49 -37.46
CA LYS A 76 27.10 31.46 -38.56
C LYS A 76 26.73 30.88 -39.93
N ASN A 77 26.95 29.59 -40.14
CA ASN A 77 26.61 28.91 -41.40
C ASN A 77 25.10 28.75 -41.55
N GLU A 78 24.46 28.39 -40.45
CA GLU A 78 23.01 28.26 -40.42
C GLU A 78 22.35 29.62 -40.20
N GLU A 79 23.02 30.66 -39.72
CA GLU A 79 22.40 31.90 -39.21
C GLU A 79 21.31 31.62 -38.16
N ALA A 80 21.57 30.68 -37.25
CA ALA A 80 20.60 30.17 -36.29
C ALA A 80 21.24 29.93 -34.91
N LEU A 81 20.41 29.91 -33.86
CA LEU A 81 20.80 29.35 -32.58
C LEU A 81 20.97 27.85 -32.70
N GLU A 82 22.14 27.34 -32.32
CA GLU A 82 22.42 25.92 -32.26
C GLU A 82 22.36 25.46 -30.80
N ILE A 83 21.36 24.63 -30.49
CA ILE A 83 21.22 23.96 -29.20
C ILE A 83 21.78 22.54 -29.36
N GLU A 84 22.88 22.26 -28.66
CA GLU A 84 23.48 20.92 -28.68
C GLU A 84 22.59 19.88 -27.99
N GLU A 85 22.88 18.59 -28.21
CA GLU A 85 22.15 17.50 -27.54
C GLU A 85 22.25 17.62 -26.00
N GLY A 86 21.08 17.58 -25.36
CA GLY A 86 20.92 17.81 -23.92
C GLY A 86 21.07 19.28 -23.48
N GLY A 87 21.16 20.22 -24.42
CA GLY A 87 21.17 21.67 -24.16
C GLY A 87 19.77 22.29 -24.06
N SER A 88 19.70 23.51 -23.52
CA SER A 88 18.43 24.24 -23.34
C SER A 88 18.53 25.76 -23.47
N LEU A 89 17.46 26.38 -23.98
CA LEU A 89 17.22 27.82 -23.95
C LEU A 89 15.90 28.11 -23.22
N PHE A 90 15.93 28.88 -22.13
CA PHE A 90 14.73 29.11 -21.31
C PHE A 90 14.73 30.47 -20.63
N ASN A 91 13.57 30.97 -20.21
CA ASN A 91 13.49 32.13 -19.32
C ASN A 91 13.38 31.69 -17.84
N LEU A 92 14.16 32.32 -16.96
CA LEU A 92 14.08 32.08 -15.50
C LEU A 92 12.88 32.76 -14.86
N ASP A 93 12.47 33.92 -15.40
CA ASP A 93 11.38 34.73 -14.89
C ASP A 93 10.21 34.69 -15.86
N ALA A 94 8.99 34.51 -15.34
CA ALA A 94 7.78 34.53 -16.14
C ALA A 94 7.68 35.85 -16.91
N LEU A 95 7.46 35.76 -18.23
CA LEU A 95 7.29 36.91 -19.09
C LEU A 95 5.81 37.33 -19.10
N PRO A 96 5.45 38.50 -18.56
CA PRO A 96 4.06 38.89 -18.51
C PRO A 96 3.51 39.26 -19.89
N ASN A 97 2.22 38.98 -20.10
CA ASN A 97 1.45 39.42 -21.27
C ASN A 97 1.96 38.97 -22.66
N ILE A 98 2.62 37.81 -22.74
CA ILE A 98 2.93 37.17 -24.04
C ILE A 98 1.62 36.78 -24.75
N GLU A 99 1.46 37.21 -25.99
CA GLU A 99 0.39 36.74 -26.88
C GLU A 99 0.84 35.53 -27.70
N GLU A 100 2.08 35.55 -28.17
CA GLU A 100 2.56 34.57 -29.13
C GLU A 100 4.09 34.46 -29.08
N ILE A 101 4.59 33.23 -29.14
CA ILE A 101 5.99 32.92 -29.38
C ILE A 101 6.06 32.22 -30.73
N SER A 102 6.72 32.83 -31.71
CA SER A 102 6.89 32.26 -33.05
C SER A 102 8.37 32.05 -33.37
N PHE A 103 8.67 30.97 -34.07
CA PHE A 103 10.04 30.63 -34.45
C PHE A 103 10.05 29.62 -35.60
N SER A 104 11.18 29.53 -36.28
CA SER A 104 11.47 28.48 -37.27
C SER A 104 12.53 27.56 -36.71
N PHE A 105 12.36 26.25 -36.85
CA PHE A 105 13.32 25.29 -36.32
C PHE A 105 13.67 24.17 -37.31
N LYS A 106 14.88 23.65 -37.21
CA LYS A 106 15.41 22.52 -38.00
C LYS A 106 16.22 21.61 -37.08
N ASN A 107 16.04 20.29 -37.16
CA ASN A 107 16.66 19.35 -36.24
C ASN A 107 17.37 18.23 -37.01
N GLU A 108 18.56 17.80 -36.56
CA GLU A 108 19.34 16.76 -37.25
C GLU A 108 18.73 15.34 -37.11
N ILE A 109 18.00 15.09 -36.03
CA ILE A 109 17.27 13.83 -35.74
C ILE A 109 15.80 14.20 -35.46
N GLU A 110 14.88 13.23 -35.31
CA GLU A 110 13.56 13.47 -34.71
C GLU A 110 13.69 14.01 -33.27
N THR A 111 13.98 15.30 -33.14
CA THR A 111 14.18 15.97 -31.85
C THR A 111 12.85 16.51 -31.33
N ILE A 112 12.62 16.31 -30.04
CA ILE A 112 11.42 16.74 -29.32
C ILE A 112 11.65 18.13 -28.77
N LEU A 113 11.01 19.15 -29.34
CA LEU A 113 10.93 20.46 -28.72
C LEU A 113 9.73 20.52 -27.76
N ASN A 114 9.93 20.86 -26.50
CA ASN A 114 8.87 20.93 -25.47
C ASN A 114 8.66 22.36 -24.97
N ILE A 115 7.60 23.04 -25.39
CA ILE A 115 7.21 24.33 -24.77
C ILE A 115 6.32 24.02 -23.58
N ASN A 116 6.84 24.26 -22.37
CA ASN A 116 6.13 24.06 -21.10
C ASN A 116 5.86 25.43 -20.44
N ASP A 117 4.67 25.55 -19.86
CA ASP A 117 4.15 26.67 -19.06
C ASP A 117 4.56 26.63 -17.58
N ASP A 118 5.04 25.48 -17.09
CA ASP A 118 5.53 25.25 -15.73
C ASP A 118 6.99 24.74 -15.72
N LEU A 119 7.83 25.35 -14.89
CA LEU A 119 9.25 24.97 -14.73
C LEU A 119 9.43 23.66 -13.94
N LEU A 120 8.37 23.13 -13.31
CA LEU A 120 8.46 22.00 -12.39
C LEU A 120 7.71 20.71 -12.80
N TYR A 121 7.13 20.64 -14.01
CA TYR A 121 6.39 19.44 -14.44
C TYR A 121 7.03 18.68 -15.60
N GLN A 122 6.90 17.35 -15.53
CA GLN A 122 7.27 16.40 -16.58
C GLN A 122 6.72 16.86 -17.94
N PRO A 123 7.45 16.69 -19.06
CA PRO A 123 6.94 17.04 -20.38
C PRO A 123 5.61 16.32 -20.61
N THR A 124 4.50 17.05 -20.60
CA THR A 124 3.25 16.48 -21.08
C THR A 124 3.38 16.35 -22.59
N ASN A 125 3.00 15.22 -23.18
CA ASN A 125 3.15 14.94 -24.62
C ASN A 125 2.32 15.89 -25.53
N LYS A 126 1.76 16.98 -25.01
CA LYS A 126 0.83 17.87 -25.72
C LYS A 126 1.50 18.77 -26.76
N ASN A 127 2.75 19.22 -26.53
CA ASN A 127 3.41 20.21 -27.40
C ASN A 127 4.73 19.69 -28.00
N LYS A 128 4.68 18.50 -28.62
CA LYS A 128 5.84 17.89 -29.29
C LYS A 128 5.88 18.29 -30.76
N TYR A 129 6.90 19.04 -31.15
CA TYR A 129 7.15 19.38 -32.55
C TYR A 129 8.28 18.52 -33.14
N ILE A 130 8.03 17.91 -34.30
CA ILE A 130 9.00 17.09 -35.05
C ILE A 130 9.23 17.77 -36.40
N ALA A 131 10.49 17.94 -36.81
CA ALA A 131 10.87 18.46 -38.13
C ALA A 131 11.88 17.51 -38.81
N SER A 132 12.04 17.63 -40.12
CA SER A 132 13.02 16.85 -40.90
C SER A 132 14.37 17.56 -40.99
N GLU A 133 15.44 16.79 -41.18
CA GLU A 133 16.86 17.22 -41.19
C GLU A 133 17.18 18.29 -42.26
N ASN A 134 16.35 18.44 -43.28
CA ASN A 134 16.68 19.20 -44.49
C ASN A 134 15.88 20.50 -44.71
N ALA A 135 14.95 20.87 -43.82
CA ALA A 135 14.18 22.11 -43.98
C ALA A 135 13.74 22.72 -42.63
N TYR A 136 13.74 24.06 -42.57
CA TYR A 136 13.17 24.78 -41.42
C TYR A 136 11.64 24.73 -41.45
N THR A 137 11.05 24.31 -40.33
CA THR A 137 9.61 24.33 -40.10
C THR A 137 9.25 25.56 -39.28
N TYR A 138 8.31 26.38 -39.77
CA TYR A 138 7.75 27.48 -39.01
C TYR A 138 6.68 26.96 -38.04
N THR A 139 6.74 27.39 -36.80
CA THR A 139 5.69 27.17 -35.82
C THR A 139 5.44 28.43 -34.99
N SER A 140 4.24 28.54 -34.46
CA SER A 140 3.84 29.62 -33.57
C SER A 140 2.98 29.05 -32.46
N PHE A 141 3.35 29.36 -31.23
CA PHE A 141 2.58 29.03 -30.04
C PHE A 141 1.84 30.29 -29.59
N LYS A 142 0.51 30.23 -29.60
CA LYS A 142 -0.36 31.31 -29.11
C LYS A 142 -0.78 31.01 -27.68
N ALA A 143 -0.62 31.98 -26.80
CA ALA A 143 -1.07 31.85 -25.42
C ALA A 143 -2.61 31.85 -25.36
N SER A 144 -3.22 30.79 -24.82
CA SER A 144 -4.66 30.71 -24.57
C SER A 144 -5.01 31.12 -23.13
N GLU A 145 -6.26 31.49 -22.85
CA GLU A 145 -6.71 31.86 -21.48
C GLU A 145 -6.72 30.66 -20.50
N ASP A 146 -6.76 29.42 -20.99
CA ASP A 146 -6.77 28.20 -20.16
C ASP A 146 -5.36 27.61 -19.92
N ASP A 147 -4.40 27.88 -20.81
CA ASP A 147 -3.01 27.37 -20.70
C ASP A 147 -2.10 28.31 -19.87
N PHE A 148 -2.53 29.54 -19.62
CA PHE A 148 -1.82 30.48 -18.76
C PHE A 148 -2.74 30.89 -17.64
N LEU A 149 -2.43 30.46 -16.41
CA LEU A 149 -3.03 31.03 -15.20
C LEU A 149 -2.66 32.52 -15.13
N ALA A 150 -3.49 33.34 -15.80
CA ALA A 150 -3.48 34.79 -15.85
C ALA A 150 -2.09 35.47 -15.85
N THR A 151 -1.67 35.87 -17.06
CA THR A 151 -0.76 37.01 -17.35
C THR A 151 0.76 36.82 -17.25
N SER A 152 1.34 35.62 -17.14
CA SER A 152 2.80 35.43 -17.37
C SER A 152 3.19 34.04 -17.89
N ALA A 153 4.20 33.96 -18.76
CA ALA A 153 4.58 32.75 -19.48
C ALA A 153 6.04 32.33 -19.25
N TYR A 154 6.26 31.02 -19.07
CA TYR A 154 7.57 30.37 -19.15
C TYR A 154 7.70 29.61 -20.47
N PHE A 155 8.92 29.49 -20.97
CA PHE A 155 9.24 28.66 -22.11
C PHE A 155 10.60 27.98 -21.90
N ASN A 156 10.74 26.79 -22.47
CA ASN A 156 11.99 26.05 -22.52
C ASN A 156 12.13 25.42 -23.90
N PHE A 157 13.24 25.66 -24.59
CA PHE A 157 13.60 24.95 -25.80
C PHE A 157 14.68 23.93 -25.46
N TYR A 158 14.31 22.65 -25.38
CA TYR A 158 15.23 21.56 -25.02
C TYR A 158 15.50 20.64 -26.21
N SER A 159 16.78 20.36 -26.49
CA SER A 159 17.18 19.43 -27.55
C SER A 159 17.46 18.04 -26.96
N LYS A 160 16.55 17.08 -27.15
CA LYS A 160 16.67 15.75 -26.52
C LYS A 160 17.63 14.77 -27.23
N LEU A 161 17.61 14.74 -28.56
CA LEU A 161 18.36 13.80 -29.41
C LEU A 161 18.87 14.60 -30.63
N GLY A 162 20.18 14.68 -30.84
CA GLY A 162 20.77 15.50 -31.91
C GLY A 162 20.69 17.01 -31.68
N LYS A 163 21.18 17.79 -32.64
CA LYS A 163 21.20 19.26 -32.58
C LYS A 163 19.88 19.86 -33.08
N THR A 164 19.50 20.98 -32.46
CA THR A 164 18.33 21.79 -32.85
C THR A 164 18.79 23.19 -33.25
N TYR A 165 18.39 23.65 -34.43
CA TYR A 165 18.63 25.01 -34.93
C TYR A 165 17.36 25.85 -34.83
N ILE A 166 17.42 27.03 -34.20
CA ILE A 166 16.28 27.96 -34.06
C ILE A 166 16.59 29.29 -34.75
N LYS A 167 15.66 29.73 -35.60
CA LYS A 167 15.68 31.01 -36.31
C LYS A 167 14.41 31.81 -36.07
N ASN A 168 14.48 33.11 -36.34
CA ASN A 168 13.33 34.01 -36.36
C ASN A 168 12.50 33.93 -35.07
N LEU A 169 13.14 33.67 -33.93
CA LEU A 169 12.45 33.61 -32.65
C LEU A 169 11.94 35.02 -32.31
N GLN A 170 10.63 35.14 -32.23
CA GLN A 170 9.91 36.37 -31.94
C GLN A 170 8.97 36.13 -30.76
N ILE A 171 8.96 37.08 -29.83
CA ILE A 171 8.03 37.10 -28.72
C ILE A 171 7.15 38.34 -28.87
N LYS A 172 5.87 38.12 -29.11
CA LYS A 172 4.85 39.16 -29.23
C LYS A 172 4.15 39.32 -27.88
N TYR A 173 4.06 40.55 -27.39
CA TYR A 173 3.48 40.85 -26.07
C TYR A 173 2.64 42.13 -26.10
N LYS A 174 1.69 42.27 -25.17
CA LYS A 174 0.90 43.52 -25.00
C LYS A 174 1.66 44.54 -24.16
N THR A 175 1.68 45.80 -24.62
CA THR A 175 2.39 46.93 -23.97
C THR A 175 1.50 47.75 -23.04
N SER A 176 0.18 47.54 -23.06
CA SER A 176 -0.76 48.31 -22.23
C SER A 176 -0.56 48.01 -20.73
N LEU A 177 -0.23 49.06 -19.98
CA LEU A 177 0.18 49.03 -18.58
C LEU A 177 -0.83 48.33 -17.65
N ASN A 178 -0.41 47.19 -17.08
CA ASN A 178 -0.68 46.82 -15.68
C ASN A 178 0.55 46.16 -15.00
N ALA A 179 1.74 46.27 -15.59
CA ALA A 179 2.97 45.68 -15.06
C ALA A 179 3.42 46.25 -13.70
N TYR A 180 2.88 47.39 -13.27
CA TYR A 180 3.17 47.99 -11.95
C TYR A 180 2.57 47.20 -10.76
N GLN A 181 1.58 46.33 -10.99
CA GLN A 181 0.88 45.61 -9.92
C GLN A 181 1.65 44.39 -9.36
N ASN A 182 2.65 43.86 -10.08
CA ASN A 182 3.41 42.67 -9.69
C ASN A 182 4.77 42.97 -9.03
N SER A 183 5.08 44.24 -8.71
CA SER A 183 6.31 44.56 -7.97
C SER A 183 6.15 44.27 -6.47
N ILE A 184 7.09 43.51 -5.91
CA ILE A 184 7.13 43.16 -4.49
C ILE A 184 7.34 44.45 -3.69
N ASN A 185 6.49 44.67 -2.70
CA ASN A 185 6.63 45.78 -1.75
C ASN A 185 7.53 45.36 -0.58
N SER A 186 7.25 44.20 0.00
CA SER A 186 7.98 43.67 1.16
C SER A 186 7.86 42.16 1.26
N ILE A 187 8.75 41.54 2.02
CA ILE A 187 8.59 40.14 2.46
C ILE A 187 8.52 40.07 3.98
N SER A 188 7.73 39.14 4.52
CA SER A 188 7.64 38.85 5.95
C SER A 188 7.97 37.39 6.22
N PHE A 189 8.64 37.11 7.32
CA PHE A 189 9.02 35.77 7.74
C PHE A 189 8.42 35.49 9.13
N ALA A 190 7.61 34.43 9.21
CA ALA A 190 7.04 33.93 10.46
C ALA A 190 7.51 32.49 10.73
N GLU A 191 7.85 32.25 11.99
CA GLU A 191 8.23 30.96 12.55
C GLU A 191 7.31 30.68 13.74
N LEU A 192 6.80 29.45 13.81
CA LEU A 192 5.87 29.03 14.86
C LEU A 192 6.60 28.41 16.06
N GLU A 193 7.86 28.00 15.89
CA GLU A 193 8.67 27.36 16.93
C GLU A 193 9.70 28.33 17.52
N ASN A 194 9.69 28.46 18.84
CA ASN A 194 10.64 29.30 19.59
C ASN A 194 11.92 28.56 19.99
N GLN A 195 12.05 27.25 19.70
CA GLN A 195 13.22 26.43 20.02
C GLN A 195 13.55 25.43 18.90
N LYS A 196 14.84 25.07 18.74
CA LYS A 196 15.37 24.09 17.80
C LYS A 196 16.45 23.22 18.47
N GLU A 197 16.57 21.97 18.04
CA GLU A 197 17.49 20.99 18.63
C GLU A 197 18.82 20.88 17.86
N ILE A 198 19.88 20.44 18.54
CA ILE A 198 21.16 20.09 17.89
C ILE A 198 20.94 18.90 16.94
N GLY A 199 21.56 18.96 15.76
CA GLY A 199 21.39 17.93 14.73
C GLY A 199 20.20 18.18 13.81
N CYS A 200 19.25 19.04 14.18
CA CYS A 200 18.22 19.50 13.26
C CYS A 200 18.80 20.48 12.24
N ILE A 201 18.34 20.38 10.99
CA ILE A 201 18.50 21.45 10.00
C ILE A 201 17.33 22.40 10.14
N TYR A 202 17.59 23.71 10.00
CA TYR A 202 16.52 24.70 10.04
C TYR A 202 15.54 24.53 8.87
N LYS A 203 15.84 23.72 7.84
CA LYS A 203 14.99 23.46 6.67
C LYS A 203 13.74 22.61 6.96
N ASP A 204 13.69 21.80 8.01
CA ASP A 204 12.57 20.85 8.21
C ASP A 204 11.23 21.52 8.58
N ASP A 205 10.17 21.06 7.94
CA ASP A 205 8.73 21.24 8.25
C ASP A 205 7.90 22.37 7.61
N ASN A 206 6.66 22.00 7.30
CA ASN A 206 5.49 22.76 6.79
C ASN A 206 5.05 23.96 7.64
N LYS A 207 5.79 24.29 8.72
CA LYS A 207 5.41 25.27 9.75
C LYS A 207 6.01 26.67 9.54
N LYS A 208 6.79 26.88 8.48
CA LYS A 208 7.36 28.18 8.09
C LYS A 208 6.46 28.88 7.08
N SER A 209 6.32 30.20 7.24
CA SER A 209 5.64 31.04 6.24
C SER A 209 6.49 32.27 5.94
N VAL A 210 7.06 32.31 4.73
CA VAL A 210 7.56 33.55 4.15
C VAL A 210 6.51 34.04 3.14
N LEU A 211 6.02 35.25 3.33
CA LEU A 211 5.03 35.87 2.46
C LEU A 211 5.66 37.06 1.73
N ALA A 212 5.51 37.10 0.41
CA ALA A 212 5.72 38.33 -0.36
C ALA A 212 4.42 39.13 -0.41
N SER A 213 4.49 40.40 -0.03
CA SER A 213 3.41 41.37 -0.20
C SER A 213 3.71 42.24 -1.40
N TYR A 214 2.77 42.32 -2.33
CA TYR A 214 2.89 43.09 -3.56
C TYR A 214 2.28 44.48 -3.38
N LYS A 215 2.67 45.44 -4.24
CA LYS A 215 2.18 46.82 -4.15
C LYS A 215 0.67 46.95 -4.39
N ASP A 216 0.03 45.96 -5.00
CA ASP A 216 -1.42 45.88 -5.17
C ASP A 216 -2.17 45.33 -3.93
N GLY A 217 -1.44 44.98 -2.88
CA GLY A 217 -1.98 44.45 -1.62
C GLY A 217 -2.13 42.93 -1.58
N LYS A 218 -1.85 42.20 -2.67
CA LYS A 218 -1.85 40.73 -2.64
C LYS A 218 -0.68 40.18 -1.84
N GLN A 219 -0.87 38.98 -1.28
CA GLN A 219 0.17 38.24 -0.59
C GLN A 219 0.31 36.83 -1.18
N THR A 220 1.55 36.37 -1.33
CA THR A 220 1.85 35.01 -1.82
C THR A 220 2.88 34.34 -0.92
N LYS A 221 2.67 33.06 -0.63
CA LYS A 221 3.64 32.23 0.08
C LYS A 221 4.82 31.89 -0.82
N LEU A 222 6.03 32.23 -0.37
CA LEU A 222 7.28 31.94 -1.07
C LEU A 222 7.78 30.54 -0.69
N GLN A 223 8.37 29.86 -1.67
CA GLN A 223 9.05 28.58 -1.45
C GLN A 223 10.49 28.81 -0.98
N TYR A 224 11.00 27.92 -0.13
CA TYR A 224 12.39 27.97 0.30
C TYR A 224 13.31 27.49 -0.83
N ASP A 225 14.27 28.33 -1.20
CA ASP A 225 15.33 28.00 -2.14
C ASP A 225 16.68 28.50 -1.58
N PRO A 226 17.57 27.62 -1.13
CA PRO A 226 18.85 28.00 -0.53
C PRO A 226 19.78 28.74 -1.51
N LYS A 227 19.60 28.55 -2.82
CA LYS A 227 20.35 29.27 -3.85
C LYS A 227 19.75 30.66 -4.15
N GLY A 228 18.49 30.90 -3.72
CA GLY A 228 17.79 32.17 -3.93
C GLY A 228 17.44 32.48 -5.39
N LEU A 229 17.35 31.45 -6.23
CA LEU A 229 17.08 31.55 -7.67
C LEU A 229 15.58 31.58 -7.96
N PHE A 230 14.81 30.73 -7.27
CA PHE A 230 13.38 30.50 -7.50
C PHE A 230 12.52 30.71 -6.25
N GLY A 231 13.15 31.02 -5.12
CA GLY A 231 12.51 31.14 -3.82
C GLY A 231 13.35 31.99 -2.86
N TYR A 232 12.91 32.07 -1.60
CA TYR A 232 13.67 32.81 -0.60
C TYR A 232 14.84 31.95 -0.08
N LYS A 233 16.00 32.58 0.12
CA LYS A 233 17.10 31.99 0.88
C LYS A 233 17.12 32.53 2.31
N LEU A 234 17.77 31.80 3.19
CA LEU A 234 17.91 32.17 4.60
C LEU A 234 19.33 32.61 4.90
N ILE A 235 19.46 33.65 5.72
CA ILE A 235 20.72 34.05 6.33
C ILE A 235 20.48 34.18 7.82
N GLY A 236 21.22 33.41 8.61
CA GLY A 236 21.10 33.41 10.06
C GLY A 236 22.42 33.60 10.77
N LYS A 237 22.34 33.85 12.07
CA LYS A 237 23.46 33.91 12.99
C LYS A 237 23.10 33.31 14.34
N ASN A 238 24.07 32.67 14.99
CA ASN A 238 23.97 32.28 16.39
C ASN A 238 24.37 33.43 17.33
N GLU A 239 24.21 33.24 18.64
CA GLU A 239 24.52 34.23 19.68
C GLU A 239 25.99 34.68 19.71
N LYS A 240 26.88 33.86 19.16
CA LYS A 240 28.31 34.14 19.01
C LYS A 240 28.65 34.82 17.68
N ASN A 241 27.65 35.24 16.90
CA ASN A 241 27.77 35.85 15.57
C ASN A 241 28.31 34.94 14.45
N ASN A 242 28.38 33.61 14.64
CA ASN A 242 28.73 32.71 13.54
C ASN A 242 27.56 32.61 12.56
N GLU A 243 27.87 32.51 11.27
CA GLU A 243 26.87 32.40 10.20
C GLU A 243 26.18 31.03 10.23
N LEU A 244 24.85 31.05 10.09
CA LEU A 244 24.00 29.88 9.95
C LEU A 244 23.32 29.95 8.58
N ASN A 245 23.44 28.90 7.78
CA ASN A 245 22.79 28.80 6.46
C ASN A 245 21.42 28.11 6.51
N GLY A 246 21.11 27.45 7.63
CA GLY A 246 19.87 26.69 7.83
C GLY A 246 19.81 25.35 7.08
N GLU A 247 20.86 25.03 6.32
CA GLU A 247 21.01 23.78 5.56
C GLU A 247 21.93 22.79 6.25
N THR A 248 22.77 23.27 7.18
CA THR A 248 23.66 22.45 7.99
C THR A 248 23.01 22.17 9.34
N PRO A 249 23.15 20.93 9.87
CA PRO A 249 22.65 20.61 11.20
C PRO A 249 23.25 21.53 12.25
N PHE A 250 22.43 22.02 13.18
CA PHE A 250 22.95 22.78 14.31
C PHE A 250 23.92 21.93 15.13
N THR A 251 24.99 22.54 15.61
CA THR A 251 26.04 21.86 16.37
C THR A 251 26.10 22.37 17.80
N ASN A 252 26.92 21.72 18.65
CA ASN A 252 27.22 22.22 20.00
C ASN A 252 27.78 23.65 20.01
N LEU A 253 28.35 24.13 18.89
CA LEU A 253 28.87 25.50 18.79
C LEU A 253 27.74 26.53 18.70
N ASP A 254 26.55 26.11 18.29
CA ASP A 254 25.38 26.94 17.98
C ASP A 254 24.37 27.05 19.13
N LEU A 255 24.63 26.37 20.26
CA LEU A 255 23.81 26.44 21.48
C LEU A 255 23.51 27.87 21.90
N GLY A 256 22.27 28.10 22.35
CA GLY A 256 21.79 29.40 22.80
C GLY A 256 20.98 30.11 21.71
N LYS A 257 20.94 31.45 21.72
CA LYS A 257 20.04 32.18 20.82
C LYS A 257 20.51 32.11 19.37
N ALA A 258 19.59 31.87 18.44
CA ALA A 258 19.83 31.96 17.01
C ALA A 258 18.76 32.81 16.34
N SER A 259 19.10 33.35 15.16
CA SER A 259 18.19 34.19 14.41
C SER A 259 18.38 34.05 12.91
N PHE A 260 17.30 34.23 12.14
CA PHE A 260 17.28 34.13 10.68
C PHE A 260 16.49 35.27 10.03
N LYS A 261 16.92 35.68 8.84
CA LYS A 261 16.16 36.49 7.89
C LYS A 261 16.00 35.74 6.58
N ALA A 262 14.85 35.92 5.93
CA ALA A 262 14.63 35.50 4.55
C ALA A 262 15.05 36.62 3.59
N ILE A 263 15.62 36.23 2.45
CA ILE A 263 15.97 37.13 1.35
C ILE A 263 15.34 36.60 0.07
N TYR A 264 14.61 37.46 -0.62
CA TYR A 264 14.00 37.14 -1.91
C TYR A 264 14.01 38.37 -2.81
N ARG A 265 14.57 38.24 -4.02
CA ARG A 265 14.63 39.31 -5.04
C ARG A 265 15.12 40.66 -4.48
N GLY A 266 16.14 40.63 -3.62
CA GLY A 266 16.74 41.83 -3.00
C GLY A 266 15.98 42.38 -1.78
N HIS A 267 14.77 41.90 -1.50
CA HIS A 267 14.04 42.23 -0.28
C HIS A 267 14.48 41.34 0.88
N VAL A 268 14.54 41.92 2.08
CA VAL A 268 14.93 41.23 3.32
C VAL A 268 13.76 41.27 4.29
N SER A 269 13.44 40.13 4.90
CA SER A 269 12.34 40.03 5.86
C SER A 269 12.68 40.63 7.23
N ASN A 270 11.68 40.62 8.12
CA ASN A 270 11.91 40.73 9.56
C ASN A 270 12.83 39.60 10.07
N LEU A 271 13.48 39.85 11.21
CA LEU A 271 14.30 38.87 11.92
C LEU A 271 13.40 37.95 12.75
N VAL A 272 13.62 36.65 12.63
CA VAL A 272 13.03 35.61 13.48
C VAL A 272 14.11 35.13 14.43
N SER A 273 13.78 34.89 15.71
CA SER A 273 14.71 34.36 16.71
C SER A 273 14.11 33.15 17.44
N PHE A 274 14.97 32.20 17.80
CA PHE A 274 14.64 30.99 18.55
C PHE A 274 15.87 30.53 19.35
N ASP A 275 15.68 29.62 20.31
CA ASP A 275 16.79 29.04 21.07
C ASP A 275 17.22 27.69 20.46
N ILE A 276 18.53 27.48 20.27
CA ILE A 276 19.11 26.19 19.98
C ILE A 276 19.44 25.50 21.30
N VAL A 277 18.75 24.39 21.57
CA VAL A 277 18.87 23.61 22.80
C VAL A 277 19.55 22.27 22.53
N GLY A 278 20.25 21.73 23.53
CA GLY A 278 20.82 20.38 23.44
C GLY A 278 19.72 19.32 23.47
N ASN A 279 19.89 18.24 22.70
CA ASN A 279 18.90 17.17 22.60
C ASN A 279 18.64 16.56 23.97
N ASP A 280 17.37 16.33 24.25
CA ASP A 280 16.93 15.71 25.49
C ASP A 280 17.61 14.33 25.63
N SER A 281 18.36 14.20 26.72
CA SER A 281 19.28 13.09 27.03
C SER A 281 18.58 11.75 27.34
N SER A 282 17.43 11.46 26.73
CA SER A 282 16.72 10.20 26.92
C SER A 282 16.33 9.56 25.59
N PHE A 283 17.12 8.57 25.16
CA PHE A 283 16.65 7.53 24.25
C PHE A 283 16.45 6.23 25.04
N SER A 284 15.54 5.39 24.57
CA SER A 284 15.31 4.05 25.10
C SER A 284 15.57 3.01 24.02
N ILE A 285 15.82 1.79 24.45
CA ILE A 285 15.96 0.64 23.55
C ILE A 285 14.90 -0.39 23.88
N SER A 286 14.42 -1.08 22.86
CA SER A 286 13.52 -2.21 23.00
C SER A 286 13.98 -3.33 22.07
N PRO A 287 14.21 -4.56 22.58
CA PRO A 287 14.13 -4.96 23.98
C PRO A 287 15.38 -4.57 24.80
N ASN A 288 15.26 -4.48 26.12
CA ASN A 288 16.38 -4.31 27.08
C ASN A 288 16.94 -5.65 27.61
N GLU A 289 16.26 -6.75 27.33
CA GLU A 289 16.74 -8.11 27.52
C GLU A 289 16.09 -9.05 26.51
N LYS A 290 16.81 -10.07 26.05
CA LYS A 290 16.27 -11.05 25.11
C LYS A 290 16.98 -12.38 25.23
N THR A 291 16.20 -13.46 25.26
CA THR A 291 16.72 -14.82 25.04
C THR A 291 16.48 -15.21 23.59
N ILE A 292 17.51 -15.71 22.90
CA ILE A 292 17.45 -16.20 21.52
C ILE A 292 18.18 -17.55 21.39
N SER A 293 17.83 -18.35 20.40
CA SER A 293 18.57 -19.57 20.08
C SER A 293 19.83 -19.27 19.25
N VAL A 294 20.83 -20.16 19.32
CA VAL A 294 21.97 -20.15 18.39
C VAL A 294 21.45 -20.10 16.95
N GLY A 295 21.99 -19.18 16.14
CA GLY A 295 21.60 -18.94 14.75
C GLY A 295 20.49 -17.90 14.58
N SER A 296 19.67 -17.66 15.59
CA SER A 296 18.57 -16.68 15.53
C SER A 296 19.06 -15.23 15.64
N SER A 297 18.24 -14.30 15.16
CA SER A 297 18.51 -12.86 15.25
C SER A 297 17.28 -12.05 15.63
N PHE A 298 17.50 -10.85 16.17
CA PHE A 298 16.47 -9.84 16.42
C PHE A 298 17.09 -8.45 16.28
N THR A 299 16.28 -7.43 16.01
CA THR A 299 16.75 -6.05 15.94
C THR A 299 16.43 -5.31 17.24
N ILE A 300 17.38 -4.52 17.73
CA ILE A 300 17.14 -3.58 18.84
C ILE A 300 16.57 -2.30 18.24
N GLU A 301 15.32 -2.00 18.58
CA GLU A 301 14.69 -0.72 18.26
C GLU A 301 15.22 0.38 19.18
N VAL A 302 15.55 1.52 18.59
CA VAL A 302 15.89 2.76 19.32
C VAL A 302 14.67 3.67 19.28
N LYS A 303 14.12 3.99 20.45
CA LYS A 303 13.00 4.94 20.58
C LYS A 303 13.51 6.25 21.17
N SER A 304 13.25 7.34 20.45
CA SER A 304 13.56 8.71 20.87
C SER A 304 12.48 9.65 20.34
N ASN A 305 12.36 10.82 20.97
CA ASN A 305 11.47 11.89 20.51
C ASN A 305 12.00 12.57 19.23
N SER A 306 13.27 12.33 18.89
CA SER A 306 13.94 12.86 17.69
C SER A 306 14.48 11.71 16.84
N ALA A 307 14.64 11.91 15.53
CA ALA A 307 15.16 10.87 14.63
C ALA A 307 16.64 10.57 14.93
N LEU A 308 16.91 9.47 15.66
CA LEU A 308 18.26 9.01 16.04
C LEU A 308 18.79 7.86 15.17
N GLU A 309 17.99 7.39 14.21
CA GLU A 309 18.32 6.21 13.41
C GLU A 309 19.59 6.46 12.57
N GLY A 310 20.57 5.55 12.66
CA GLY A 310 21.90 5.71 12.06
C GLY A 310 22.90 6.56 12.88
N GLN A 311 22.48 7.20 13.98
CA GLN A 311 23.37 7.94 14.89
C GLN A 311 23.80 7.13 16.13
N VAL A 312 23.08 6.05 16.43
CA VAL A 312 23.37 5.16 17.56
C VAL A 312 24.44 4.13 17.18
N ILE A 313 25.49 4.04 18.00
CA ILE A 313 26.57 3.07 17.82
C ILE A 313 26.27 1.82 18.65
N PHE A 314 26.17 0.68 17.97
CA PHE A 314 25.98 -0.62 18.59
C PHE A 314 27.31 -1.35 18.80
N SER A 315 27.43 -2.09 19.91
CA SER A 315 28.57 -2.97 20.18
C SER A 315 28.16 -4.17 21.03
N SER A 316 28.81 -5.32 20.85
CA SER A 316 28.64 -6.48 21.72
C SER A 316 29.76 -6.58 22.75
N SER A 317 29.43 -7.01 23.98
CA SER A 317 30.42 -7.39 24.97
C SER A 317 31.14 -8.70 24.64
N ASN A 318 30.56 -9.55 23.77
CA ASN A 318 31.14 -10.81 23.32
C ASN A 318 30.58 -11.21 21.95
N GLU A 319 31.30 -10.82 20.89
CA GLU A 319 30.96 -11.09 19.49
C GLU A 319 30.95 -12.58 19.10
N GLU A 320 31.56 -13.45 19.91
CA GLU A 320 31.52 -14.91 19.72
C GLU A 320 30.21 -15.53 20.24
N ILE A 321 29.56 -14.89 21.22
CA ILE A 321 28.25 -15.30 21.76
C ILE A 321 27.13 -14.65 20.97
N ALA A 322 27.17 -13.32 20.81
CA ALA A 322 26.20 -12.58 20.01
C ALA A 322 26.87 -11.40 19.31
N SER A 323 26.62 -11.24 18.01
CA SER A 323 27.11 -10.09 17.23
C SER A 323 26.01 -9.08 16.98
N VAL A 324 26.36 -7.81 16.76
CA VAL A 324 25.40 -6.76 16.39
C VAL A 324 25.87 -5.96 15.18
N THR A 325 24.97 -5.65 14.24
CA THR A 325 25.28 -4.78 13.09
C THR A 325 25.12 -3.30 13.43
N SER A 326 25.52 -2.41 12.51
CA SER A 326 25.35 -0.96 12.67
C SER A 326 23.89 -0.50 12.75
N ILE A 327 22.94 -1.33 12.27
CA ILE A 327 21.50 -1.07 12.35
C ILE A 327 20.84 -1.75 13.56
N GLY A 328 21.63 -2.30 14.49
CA GLY A 328 21.10 -2.93 15.71
C GLY A 328 20.59 -4.36 15.52
N LEU A 329 20.87 -5.02 14.39
CA LEU A 329 20.53 -6.43 14.18
C LEU A 329 21.49 -7.32 14.97
N VAL A 330 20.99 -7.96 16.02
CA VAL A 330 21.72 -8.88 16.89
C VAL A 330 21.55 -10.31 16.39
N LYS A 331 22.64 -11.07 16.26
CA LYS A 331 22.64 -12.51 15.89
C LYS A 331 23.32 -13.34 16.96
N GLY A 332 22.63 -14.35 17.48
CA GLY A 332 23.18 -15.34 18.42
C GLY A 332 24.07 -16.34 17.69
N LYS A 333 25.31 -16.51 18.12
CA LYS A 333 26.30 -17.40 17.50
C LYS A 333 26.62 -18.62 18.36
N LYS A 334 26.66 -18.46 19.69
CA LYS A 334 27.03 -19.52 20.63
C LYS A 334 26.29 -19.36 21.94
N GLU A 335 25.95 -20.49 22.58
CA GLU A 335 25.33 -20.51 23.90
C GLU A 335 26.13 -19.69 24.92
N GLY A 336 25.43 -18.86 25.69
CA GLY A 336 26.02 -18.01 26.73
C GLY A 336 25.32 -16.65 26.85
N HIS A 337 25.96 -15.71 27.53
CA HIS A 337 25.43 -14.36 27.75
C HIS A 337 26.31 -13.29 27.10
N ALA A 338 25.68 -12.30 26.48
CA ALA A 338 26.33 -11.12 25.93
C ALA A 338 25.51 -9.87 26.25
N GLN A 339 26.14 -8.70 26.26
CA GLN A 339 25.48 -7.41 26.40
C GLN A 339 25.64 -6.64 25.11
N ILE A 340 24.53 -6.23 24.51
CA ILE A 340 24.54 -5.34 23.36
C ILE A 340 24.34 -3.91 23.85
N LYS A 341 25.33 -3.05 23.61
CA LYS A 341 25.34 -1.65 24.03
C LYS A 341 24.97 -0.76 22.86
N ALA A 342 23.92 0.04 23.02
CA ALA A 342 23.54 1.13 22.13
C ALA A 342 24.03 2.44 22.74
N THR A 343 24.88 3.20 22.03
CA THR A 343 25.50 4.42 22.55
C THR A 343 25.25 5.63 21.65
N TYR A 344 24.79 6.73 22.25
CA TYR A 344 24.58 8.01 21.58
C TYR A 344 24.99 9.17 22.51
N LEU A 345 25.83 10.10 22.04
CA LEU A 345 26.30 11.30 22.78
C LEU A 345 26.64 11.04 24.26
N ASN A 346 27.40 9.95 24.53
CA ASN A 346 27.84 9.46 25.86
C ASN A 346 26.79 8.76 26.74
N ILE A 347 25.59 8.52 26.22
CA ILE A 347 24.54 7.76 26.90
C ILE A 347 24.54 6.35 26.34
N THR A 348 24.70 5.35 27.22
CA THR A 348 24.67 3.93 26.84
C THR A 348 23.45 3.25 27.43
N LYS A 349 22.69 2.54 26.57
CA LYS A 349 21.66 1.59 26.97
C LYS A 349 22.12 0.17 26.65
N VAL A 350 21.72 -0.79 27.48
CA VAL A 350 22.19 -2.17 27.40
C VAL A 350 21.02 -3.11 27.19
N CYS A 351 21.11 -3.97 26.18
CA CYS A 351 20.27 -5.13 25.99
C CYS A 351 21.03 -6.38 26.48
N ASN A 352 20.52 -7.05 27.53
CA ASN A 352 21.09 -8.31 27.99
C ASN A 352 20.62 -9.47 27.09
N VAL A 353 21.54 -10.13 26.41
CA VAL A 353 21.23 -11.21 25.47
C VAL A 353 21.67 -12.55 26.06
N THR A 354 20.74 -13.49 26.17
CA THR A 354 21.01 -14.89 26.49
C THR A 354 20.84 -15.71 25.22
N VAL A 355 21.91 -16.38 24.79
CA VAL A 355 21.86 -17.30 23.66
C VAL A 355 21.75 -18.72 24.23
N ILE A 356 20.70 -19.44 23.84
CA ILE A 356 20.45 -20.83 24.24
C ILE A 356 20.67 -21.78 23.05
N LYS A 357 20.80 -23.08 23.32
CA LYS A 357 20.81 -24.09 22.28
C LYS A 357 19.53 -24.01 21.43
N SER A 358 19.64 -24.18 20.11
CA SER A 358 18.44 -24.22 19.26
C SER A 358 17.60 -25.45 19.58
N ASP A 359 16.28 -25.25 19.62
CA ASP A 359 15.30 -26.32 19.67
C ASP A 359 15.13 -27.02 18.32
N GLY A 360 15.67 -26.46 17.23
CA GLY A 360 15.54 -26.95 15.85
C GLY A 360 14.40 -26.28 15.07
N TYR A 361 13.70 -25.33 15.72
CA TYR A 361 12.56 -24.62 15.16
C TYR A 361 12.43 -23.22 15.78
N LYS A 362 11.64 -22.37 15.11
CA LYS A 362 11.28 -21.01 15.57
C LYS A 362 9.85 -20.67 15.15
N LYS A 363 9.19 -19.76 15.87
CA LYS A 363 7.97 -19.11 15.37
C LYS A 363 8.36 -17.94 14.47
N VAL A 364 7.75 -17.84 13.30
CA VAL A 364 8.04 -16.79 12.32
C VAL A 364 6.76 -16.01 12.02
N GLU A 365 6.86 -14.67 12.07
CA GLU A 365 5.80 -13.80 11.57
C GLU A 365 5.91 -13.75 10.05
N ALA A 366 4.80 -13.99 9.34
CA ALA A 366 4.81 -13.97 7.89
C ALA A 366 4.99 -12.53 7.38
N LYS A 367 5.74 -12.36 6.28
CA LYS A 367 6.08 -11.05 5.73
C LYS A 367 4.89 -10.34 5.08
N ASP A 368 3.94 -11.12 4.54
CA ASP A 368 2.75 -10.62 3.87
C ASP A 368 1.46 -11.07 4.58
N THR A 369 0.36 -10.39 4.25
CA THR A 369 -1.01 -10.72 4.62
C THR A 369 -1.95 -10.48 3.43
N VAL A 370 -3.21 -10.89 3.54
CA VAL A 370 -4.25 -10.62 2.52
C VAL A 370 -4.39 -9.14 2.18
N ALA A 371 -4.17 -8.23 3.13
CA ALA A 371 -4.18 -6.78 2.88
C ALA A 371 -3.06 -6.33 1.90
N ASN A 372 -2.03 -7.16 1.69
CA ASN A 372 -1.00 -6.90 0.68
C ASN A 372 -1.44 -7.31 -0.74
N LEU A 373 -2.46 -8.15 -0.90
CA LEU A 373 -2.93 -8.63 -2.21
C LEU A 373 -3.81 -7.61 -2.95
N SER A 374 -4.62 -6.85 -2.20
CA SER A 374 -5.52 -5.85 -2.78
C SER A 374 -5.75 -4.70 -1.80
N ASP A 375 -5.75 -3.48 -2.34
CA ASP A 375 -6.12 -2.26 -1.61
C ASP A 375 -7.64 -2.13 -1.38
N THR A 376 -8.43 -3.11 -1.85
CA THR A 376 -9.87 -3.20 -1.58
C THR A 376 -10.18 -3.86 -0.23
N TYR A 377 -9.24 -4.64 0.32
CA TYR A 377 -9.49 -5.38 1.56
C TYR A 377 -9.33 -4.49 2.77
N ALA A 378 -10.25 -4.64 3.71
CA ALA A 378 -10.19 -3.93 4.98
C ALA A 378 -9.01 -4.44 5.83
N PRO A 379 -8.45 -3.62 6.73
CA PRO A 379 -7.40 -4.08 7.60
C PRO A 379 -7.91 -5.16 8.57
N SER A 380 -7.31 -6.33 8.52
CA SER A 380 -7.69 -7.50 9.34
C SER A 380 -7.15 -7.49 10.77
N LYS A 381 -6.50 -6.40 11.20
CA LYS A 381 -5.93 -6.24 12.54
C LYS A 381 -6.34 -4.87 13.11
N GLY A 382 -6.15 -4.72 14.42
CA GLY A 382 -6.47 -3.48 15.13
C GLY A 382 -7.95 -3.42 15.54
N ARG A 383 -8.43 -2.21 15.76
CA ARG A 383 -9.83 -1.95 16.09
C ARG A 383 -10.54 -1.45 14.84
N GLN A 384 -11.52 -2.22 14.38
CA GLN A 384 -12.33 -1.93 13.20
C GLN A 384 -13.78 -1.71 13.62
N LYS A 385 -14.50 -0.88 12.87
CA LYS A 385 -15.93 -0.64 13.11
C LYS A 385 -16.82 -1.26 12.03
N LEU A 386 -17.85 -1.97 12.47
CA LEU A 386 -18.93 -2.50 11.65
C LEU A 386 -20.07 -1.48 11.53
N LEU A 387 -20.37 -1.05 10.31
CA LEU A 387 -21.53 -0.19 10.02
C LEU A 387 -22.66 -1.01 9.42
N PHE A 388 -23.71 -1.27 10.20
CA PHE A 388 -24.91 -1.93 9.71
C PHE A 388 -25.92 -0.88 9.22
N VAL A 389 -26.36 -1.01 7.97
CA VAL A 389 -27.28 -0.06 7.33
C VAL A 389 -28.55 -0.79 6.88
N PRO A 390 -29.64 -0.74 7.67
CA PRO A 390 -30.91 -1.31 7.26
C PRO A 390 -31.57 -0.44 6.17
N ILE A 391 -32.07 -1.09 5.13
CA ILE A 391 -32.66 -0.48 3.95
C ILE A 391 -34.09 -0.96 3.79
N LYS A 392 -35.02 -0.02 3.62
CA LYS A 392 -36.41 -0.30 3.29
C LYS A 392 -36.65 -0.11 1.80
N LEU A 393 -36.90 -1.21 1.09
CA LEU A 393 -37.38 -1.21 -0.30
C LEU A 393 -38.89 -0.95 -0.35
N ALA A 394 -39.36 -0.44 -1.49
CA ALA A 394 -40.79 -0.37 -1.81
C ALA A 394 -41.33 -1.79 -2.12
N GLU A 395 -42.59 -2.06 -1.77
CA GLU A 395 -43.28 -3.33 -2.13
C GLU A 395 -42.42 -4.59 -1.88
N ALA A 396 -41.90 -4.73 -0.67
CA ALA A 396 -41.00 -5.81 -0.30
C ALA A 396 -41.70 -6.90 0.54
N THR A 397 -41.15 -8.12 0.51
CA THR A 397 -41.67 -9.31 1.19
C THR A 397 -41.70 -9.12 2.70
N TYR A 398 -40.63 -8.58 3.29
CA TYR A 398 -40.53 -8.40 4.74
C TYR A 398 -40.88 -6.98 5.16
N THR A 399 -41.48 -6.84 6.34
CA THR A 399 -41.75 -5.55 6.99
C THR A 399 -40.82 -5.38 8.18
N TRP A 400 -40.04 -4.30 8.17
CA TRP A 400 -39.18 -3.94 9.30
C TRP A 400 -39.97 -3.80 10.61
N ASN A 401 -39.46 -4.43 11.67
CA ASN A 401 -40.00 -4.35 13.02
C ASN A 401 -38.85 -4.35 14.04
N SER A 402 -39.16 -4.13 15.31
CA SER A 402 -38.12 -4.00 16.35
C SER A 402 -37.36 -5.31 16.59
N ASN A 403 -37.96 -6.47 16.32
CA ASN A 403 -37.29 -7.76 16.50
C ASN A 403 -36.10 -7.90 15.55
N TYR A 404 -36.28 -7.56 14.27
CA TYR A 404 -35.18 -7.60 13.30
C TYR A 404 -34.04 -6.64 13.66
N LEU A 405 -34.36 -5.43 14.14
CA LEU A 405 -33.32 -4.49 14.57
C LEU A 405 -32.58 -4.97 15.82
N ASN A 406 -33.28 -5.60 16.77
CA ASN A 406 -32.66 -6.20 17.95
C ASN A 406 -31.76 -7.39 17.57
N GLN A 407 -32.20 -8.26 16.66
CA GLN A 407 -31.40 -9.37 16.13
C GLN A 407 -30.11 -8.87 15.48
N ILE A 408 -30.17 -7.81 14.68
CA ILE A 408 -28.96 -7.20 14.10
C ILE A 408 -28.01 -6.72 15.21
N GLN A 409 -28.54 -6.09 16.26
CA GLN A 409 -27.73 -5.61 17.38
C GLN A 409 -27.06 -6.74 18.18
N GLU A 410 -27.77 -7.87 18.35
CA GLU A 410 -27.24 -9.10 18.93
C GLU A 410 -26.15 -9.71 18.02
N ASN A 411 -26.42 -9.80 16.72
CA ASN A 411 -25.48 -10.32 15.73
C ASN A 411 -24.16 -9.54 15.70
N ILE A 412 -24.19 -8.21 15.82
CA ILE A 412 -22.95 -7.39 15.95
C ILE A 412 -22.09 -7.88 17.11
N SER A 413 -22.69 -8.20 18.26
CA SER A 413 -21.96 -8.70 19.45
C SER A 413 -21.41 -10.11 19.21
N THR A 414 -22.19 -10.97 18.56
CA THR A 414 -21.79 -12.33 18.17
C THR A 414 -20.61 -12.33 17.20
N ILE A 415 -20.68 -11.53 16.14
CA ILE A 415 -19.59 -11.32 15.16
C ILE A 415 -18.33 -10.84 15.89
N SER A 416 -18.48 -9.81 16.73
CA SER A 416 -17.36 -9.23 17.48
C SER A 416 -16.67 -10.27 18.38
N SER A 417 -17.46 -11.10 19.07
CA SER A 417 -16.92 -12.18 19.91
C SER A 417 -16.22 -13.26 19.09
N TYR A 418 -16.81 -13.68 17.96
CA TYR A 418 -16.24 -14.71 17.10
C TYR A 418 -14.87 -14.29 16.55
N TYR A 419 -14.77 -13.09 15.96
CA TYR A 419 -13.52 -12.57 15.39
C TYR A 419 -12.46 -12.28 16.46
N LYS A 420 -12.86 -11.78 17.64
CA LYS A 420 -11.93 -11.58 18.76
C LYS A 420 -11.30 -12.90 19.19
N ASN A 421 -12.08 -13.98 19.26
CA ASN A 421 -11.58 -15.30 19.62
C ASN A 421 -10.66 -15.86 18.53
N ALA A 422 -11.11 -15.83 17.27
CA ALA A 422 -10.35 -16.38 16.15
C ALA A 422 -8.99 -15.70 15.94
N SER A 423 -8.95 -14.38 16.12
CA SER A 423 -7.75 -13.55 15.96
C SER A 423 -6.89 -13.43 17.23
N PHE A 424 -7.28 -14.09 18.32
CA PHE A 424 -6.61 -13.97 19.63
C PHE A 424 -6.54 -12.51 20.12
N GLY A 425 -7.55 -11.73 19.79
CA GLY A 425 -7.68 -10.32 20.15
C GLY A 425 -6.85 -9.35 19.29
N LYS A 426 -6.18 -9.84 18.23
CA LYS A 426 -5.46 -9.00 17.25
C LYS A 426 -6.42 -8.18 16.37
N LEU A 427 -7.63 -8.69 16.14
CA LEU A 427 -8.74 -7.94 15.55
C LEU A 427 -9.82 -7.75 16.61
N ARG A 428 -10.28 -6.51 16.73
CA ARG A 428 -11.43 -6.15 17.56
C ARG A 428 -12.44 -5.44 16.68
N LEU A 429 -13.58 -6.11 16.49
CA LEU A 429 -14.73 -5.48 15.85
C LEU A 429 -15.60 -4.88 16.96
N ASP A 430 -16.02 -3.64 16.75
CA ASP A 430 -17.17 -3.05 17.41
C ASP A 430 -18.01 -2.33 16.36
N GLY A 431 -19.20 -1.82 16.69
CA GLY A 431 -20.03 -1.26 15.64
C GLY A 431 -21.44 -0.92 16.09
N GLY A 432 -22.25 -0.50 15.13
CA GLY A 432 -23.60 -0.07 15.39
C GLY A 432 -24.44 -0.02 14.13
N ILE A 433 -25.72 0.28 14.35
CA ILE A 433 -26.74 0.33 13.31
C ILE A 433 -27.03 1.80 12.97
N ALA A 434 -26.91 2.17 11.71
CA ALA A 434 -27.36 3.45 11.19
C ALA A 434 -28.83 3.39 10.77
N GLY A 435 -29.72 3.08 11.70
CA GLY A 435 -31.13 2.87 11.41
C GLY A 435 -32.00 2.58 12.63
N SER A 436 -33.23 3.08 12.61
CA SER A 436 -34.31 2.70 13.53
C SER A 436 -35.65 2.65 12.79
N LEU A 437 -36.71 2.11 13.40
CA LEU A 437 -38.03 2.04 12.75
C LEU A 437 -38.58 3.41 12.32
N THR A 438 -38.22 4.48 13.04
CA THR A 438 -38.68 5.85 12.73
C THR A 438 -37.68 6.63 11.88
N LYS A 439 -36.46 6.10 11.70
CA LYS A 439 -35.35 6.77 11.04
C LYS A 439 -34.55 5.72 10.25
N MET A 440 -35.03 5.35 9.07
CA MET A 440 -34.38 4.36 8.20
C MET A 440 -34.36 4.86 6.76
N TYR A 441 -33.30 4.53 6.02
CA TYR A 441 -33.24 4.83 4.60
C TYR A 441 -34.35 4.07 3.87
N SER A 442 -35.19 4.81 3.13
CA SER A 442 -36.28 4.27 2.33
C SER A 442 -36.00 4.51 0.86
N SER A 443 -35.84 3.42 0.12
CA SER A 443 -35.65 3.41 -1.33
C SER A 443 -36.99 3.41 -2.05
N SER A 444 -37.08 4.07 -3.20
CA SER A 444 -38.22 3.96 -4.11
C SER A 444 -38.20 2.69 -4.97
N PHE A 445 -37.06 1.99 -5.04
CA PHE A 445 -36.93 0.75 -5.79
C PHE A 445 -37.68 -0.40 -5.11
N LYS A 446 -38.25 -1.28 -5.93
CA LYS A 446 -38.99 -2.46 -5.47
C LYS A 446 -38.10 -3.69 -5.33
N GLU A 447 -38.51 -4.64 -4.50
CA GLU A 447 -37.86 -5.96 -4.42
C GLU A 447 -37.73 -6.62 -5.80
N SER A 448 -38.78 -6.56 -6.63
CA SER A 448 -38.80 -7.16 -7.98
C SER A 448 -37.76 -6.59 -8.94
N GLU A 449 -37.23 -5.39 -8.66
CA GLU A 449 -36.21 -4.74 -9.48
C GLU A 449 -34.79 -5.16 -9.14
N LEU A 450 -34.61 -5.87 -8.03
CA LEU A 450 -33.34 -6.40 -7.54
C LEU A 450 -33.26 -7.92 -7.68
N GLN A 451 -34.22 -8.55 -8.35
CA GLN A 451 -34.23 -10.00 -8.61
C GLN A 451 -33.34 -10.38 -9.80
N GLY A 452 -32.81 -11.61 -9.76
CA GLY A 452 -31.92 -12.15 -10.81
C GLY A 452 -30.47 -11.72 -10.67
N THR A 453 -29.62 -12.11 -11.62
CA THR A 453 -28.16 -11.89 -11.61
C THR A 453 -27.69 -10.87 -12.65
N THR A 454 -28.58 -9.99 -13.11
CA THR A 454 -28.28 -9.05 -14.21
C THR A 454 -27.46 -7.85 -13.74
N ASN A 455 -26.60 -7.31 -14.62
CA ASN A 455 -25.87 -6.06 -14.38
C ASN A 455 -26.78 -4.88 -14.01
N LEU A 456 -28.01 -4.85 -14.54
CA LEU A 456 -28.99 -3.81 -14.23
C LEU A 456 -29.45 -3.90 -12.77
N ALA A 457 -29.68 -5.10 -12.25
CA ALA A 457 -30.08 -5.31 -10.86
C ALA A 457 -28.97 -4.85 -9.89
N TYR A 458 -27.71 -5.19 -10.18
CA TYR A 458 -26.55 -4.71 -9.41
C TYR A 458 -26.34 -3.19 -9.53
N THR A 459 -26.53 -2.60 -10.71
CA THR A 459 -26.46 -1.13 -10.88
C THR A 459 -27.48 -0.42 -9.97
N LYS A 460 -28.68 -0.97 -9.86
CA LYS A 460 -29.71 -0.45 -8.93
C LYS A 460 -29.29 -0.65 -7.47
N LEU A 461 -28.76 -1.82 -7.11
CA LEU A 461 -28.22 -2.08 -5.77
C LEU A 461 -27.17 -1.02 -5.37
N TYR A 462 -26.17 -0.77 -6.22
CA TYR A 462 -25.13 0.24 -5.96
C TYR A 462 -25.70 1.65 -5.81
N SER A 463 -26.71 2.01 -6.62
CA SER A 463 -27.40 3.30 -6.50
C SER A 463 -28.12 3.44 -5.14
N ILE A 464 -28.78 2.37 -4.68
CA ILE A 464 -29.45 2.33 -3.39
C ILE A 464 -28.45 2.46 -2.24
N MET A 465 -27.34 1.70 -2.27
CA MET A 465 -26.32 1.72 -1.23
C MET A 465 -25.59 3.07 -1.16
N ASN A 466 -25.28 3.70 -2.31
CA ASN A 466 -24.72 5.06 -2.37
C ASN A 466 -25.66 6.09 -1.72
N SER A 467 -26.94 6.00 -2.07
CA SER A 467 -27.96 6.90 -1.50
C SER A 467 -28.16 6.65 -0.01
N ALA A 468 -28.06 5.39 0.45
CA ALA A 468 -28.13 5.03 1.86
C ALA A 468 -26.95 5.62 2.65
N ILE A 469 -25.70 5.52 2.16
CA ILE A 469 -24.54 6.14 2.82
C ILE A 469 -24.64 7.66 2.84
N ALA A 470 -25.07 8.29 1.73
CA ALA A 470 -25.33 9.73 1.72
C ALA A 470 -26.42 10.12 2.73
N TRP A 471 -27.46 9.30 2.88
CA TRP A 471 -28.51 9.50 3.87
C TRP A 471 -27.99 9.33 5.30
N VAL A 472 -27.13 8.34 5.58
CA VAL A 472 -26.47 8.18 6.89
C VAL A 472 -25.68 9.43 7.24
N LYS A 473 -24.84 9.93 6.33
CA LYS A 473 -24.06 11.18 6.51
C LYS A 473 -24.92 12.37 6.93
N ASN A 474 -26.11 12.50 6.34
CA ASN A 474 -27.00 13.64 6.58
C ASN A 474 -27.90 13.49 7.81
N ASN A 475 -28.21 12.25 8.21
CA ASN A 475 -29.23 12.00 9.23
C ASN A 475 -28.65 11.49 10.55
N TYR A 476 -27.42 10.95 10.57
CA TYR A 476 -26.76 10.41 11.75
C TYR A 476 -25.47 11.18 12.07
N PRO A 477 -25.54 12.47 12.45
CA PRO A 477 -24.35 13.25 12.83
C PRO A 477 -23.60 12.67 14.03
N GLU A 478 -24.23 11.81 14.82
CA GLU A 478 -23.63 11.03 15.91
C GLU A 478 -22.72 9.89 15.43
N ILE A 479 -22.87 9.44 14.18
CA ILE A 479 -22.02 8.42 13.58
C ILE A 479 -20.90 9.14 12.83
N ASN A 480 -19.70 9.17 13.43
CA ASN A 480 -18.52 9.66 12.75
C ASN A 480 -17.99 8.61 11.77
N LEU A 481 -18.24 8.81 10.47
CA LEU A 481 -17.85 7.84 9.44
C LEU A 481 -16.33 7.70 9.27
N SER A 482 -15.52 8.67 9.69
CA SER A 482 -14.06 8.49 9.68
C SER A 482 -13.60 7.41 10.66
N ASP A 483 -14.39 7.08 11.69
CA ASP A 483 -14.06 5.98 12.59
C ASP A 483 -14.19 4.59 11.94
N TYR A 484 -14.74 4.53 10.73
CA TYR A 484 -14.96 3.33 9.92
C TYR A 484 -14.01 3.26 8.72
N ASP A 485 -13.01 4.15 8.66
CA ASP A 485 -11.93 4.22 7.66
C ASP A 485 -10.60 4.31 8.44
N THR A 486 -10.17 3.17 8.98
CA THR A 486 -9.06 3.06 9.93
C THR A 486 -7.69 3.05 9.26
N ASN A 487 -7.64 2.82 7.95
CA ASN A 487 -6.44 2.88 7.13
C ASN A 487 -6.32 4.20 6.34
N ASP A 488 -7.25 5.15 6.55
CA ASP A 488 -7.32 6.46 5.89
C ASP A 488 -7.34 6.37 4.36
N ASP A 489 -7.86 5.28 3.80
CA ASP A 489 -7.91 5.06 2.36
C ASP A 489 -9.09 5.79 1.69
N SER A 490 -9.92 6.50 2.48
CA SER A 490 -11.14 7.21 2.07
C SER A 490 -12.32 6.31 1.69
N TYR A 491 -12.26 5.03 2.08
CA TYR A 491 -13.33 4.06 1.99
C TYR A 491 -13.73 3.51 3.36
N LEU A 492 -14.97 3.02 3.47
CA LEU A 492 -15.46 2.34 4.66
C LEU A 492 -14.88 0.92 4.69
N ASP A 493 -14.20 0.58 5.78
CA ASP A 493 -13.56 -0.72 6.01
C ASP A 493 -14.58 -1.86 6.07
N SER A 494 -15.65 -1.71 6.85
CA SER A 494 -16.62 -2.80 7.07
C SER A 494 -18.04 -2.28 7.16
N VAL A 495 -18.69 -2.19 6.01
CA VAL A 495 -20.10 -1.83 5.89
C VAL A 495 -20.96 -3.02 5.46
N HIS A 496 -22.07 -3.21 6.15
CA HIS A 496 -23.03 -4.28 5.91
C HIS A 496 -24.43 -3.72 5.63
N PHE A 497 -25.00 -4.02 4.48
CA PHE A 497 -26.32 -3.55 4.07
C PHE A 497 -27.38 -4.65 4.26
N ILE A 498 -28.50 -4.32 4.90
CA ILE A 498 -29.57 -5.29 5.15
C ILE A 498 -30.85 -4.82 4.47
N PHE A 499 -31.40 -5.64 3.58
CA PHE A 499 -32.62 -5.34 2.84
C PHE A 499 -33.83 -6.09 3.40
N ASN A 500 -35.02 -5.49 3.29
CA ASN A 500 -36.29 -6.17 3.61
C ASN A 500 -36.93 -6.90 2.43
N GLY A 501 -36.21 -7.07 1.32
CA GLY A 501 -36.66 -7.87 0.18
C GLY A 501 -36.24 -9.34 0.34
N SER A 502 -37.01 -10.28 -0.20
CA SER A 502 -36.62 -11.69 -0.30
C SER A 502 -35.71 -11.93 -1.51
N ASP A 503 -34.70 -12.79 -1.37
CA ASP A 503 -33.86 -13.26 -2.47
C ASP A 503 -34.54 -14.25 -3.43
N LYS A 504 -35.73 -14.77 -3.08
CA LYS A 504 -36.47 -15.79 -3.83
C LYS A 504 -35.61 -17.04 -4.17
N GLU A 505 -34.65 -17.36 -3.31
CA GLU A 505 -33.67 -18.44 -3.49
C GLU A 505 -32.80 -18.27 -4.77
N VAL A 506 -32.65 -17.03 -5.25
CA VAL A 506 -31.80 -16.71 -6.40
C VAL A 506 -30.36 -16.52 -5.93
N TRP A 507 -29.58 -17.60 -6.01
CA TRP A 507 -28.15 -17.59 -5.70
C TRP A 507 -27.39 -16.58 -6.58
N GLY A 508 -26.48 -15.81 -5.96
CA GLY A 508 -25.69 -14.76 -6.64
C GLY A 508 -26.48 -13.50 -7.02
N GLY A 509 -27.74 -13.37 -6.60
CA GLY A 509 -28.55 -12.17 -6.82
C GLY A 509 -28.25 -11.05 -5.81
N PRO A 510 -28.60 -9.78 -6.11
CA PRO A 510 -28.37 -8.62 -5.23
C PRO A 510 -28.94 -8.70 -3.81
N LEU A 511 -29.96 -9.54 -3.57
CA LEU A 511 -30.58 -9.73 -2.26
C LEU A 511 -30.10 -11.00 -1.55
N TRP A 512 -29.39 -11.90 -2.25
CA TRP A 512 -28.73 -13.05 -1.63
C TRP A 512 -27.54 -12.57 -0.79
N PRO A 513 -27.20 -13.21 0.35
CA PRO A 513 -26.01 -12.86 1.12
C PRO A 513 -24.75 -12.88 0.25
N HIS A 514 -23.98 -11.79 0.23
CA HIS A 514 -22.74 -11.73 -0.53
C HIS A 514 -21.81 -10.62 -0.04
N MET A 515 -20.53 -10.77 -0.36
CA MET A 515 -19.52 -9.71 -0.39
C MET A 515 -19.22 -9.32 -1.84
N ALA A 516 -19.09 -8.04 -2.12
CA ALA A 516 -18.53 -7.59 -3.39
C ALA A 516 -17.74 -6.30 -3.25
N SER A 517 -16.90 -6.03 -4.26
CA SER A 517 -16.23 -4.75 -4.46
C SER A 517 -16.89 -4.00 -5.61
N TYR A 518 -17.18 -2.73 -5.38
CA TYR A 518 -17.68 -1.79 -6.38
C TYR A 518 -16.71 -0.63 -6.49
N GLU A 519 -16.20 -0.36 -7.70
CA GLU A 519 -15.34 0.80 -7.99
C GLU A 519 -16.11 2.11 -7.85
N ASN A 520 -16.30 2.51 -6.61
CA ASN A 520 -17.05 3.68 -6.24
C ASN A 520 -16.16 4.92 -6.25
N LYS A 521 -16.78 6.09 -6.42
CA LYS A 521 -16.08 7.36 -6.30
C LYS A 521 -15.42 7.44 -4.93
N LYS A 522 -14.09 7.63 -4.93
CA LYS A 522 -13.31 7.82 -3.71
C LYS A 522 -13.88 8.96 -2.86
N GLY A 523 -14.03 8.70 -1.56
CA GLY A 523 -14.50 9.69 -0.60
C GLY A 523 -13.38 10.63 -0.14
N SER A 524 -13.44 11.02 1.13
CA SER A 524 -12.32 11.61 1.88
C SER A 524 -12.21 10.90 3.22
N VAL A 525 -11.06 10.98 3.89
CA VAL A 525 -10.89 10.41 5.24
C VAL A 525 -11.99 10.85 6.22
N SER A 526 -12.40 12.12 6.17
CA SER A 526 -13.49 12.64 7.03
C SER A 526 -14.91 12.25 6.59
N SER A 527 -15.05 11.71 5.38
CA SER A 527 -16.36 11.35 4.79
C SER A 527 -16.17 10.23 3.76
N PRO A 528 -15.79 9.03 4.20
CA PRO A 528 -15.49 7.91 3.31
C PRO A 528 -16.75 7.45 2.56
N ASN A 529 -16.54 6.80 1.42
CA ASN A 529 -17.60 6.08 0.70
C ASN A 529 -17.37 4.57 0.84
N PHE A 530 -18.32 3.71 0.50
CA PHE A 530 -18.03 2.27 0.46
C PHE A 530 -17.37 1.90 -0.87
N ARG A 531 -16.51 0.88 -0.85
CA ARG A 531 -15.97 0.20 -2.04
C ARG A 531 -16.26 -1.29 -1.93
N THR A 532 -15.68 -1.91 -0.92
CA THR A 532 -15.97 -3.28 -0.50
C THR A 532 -17.11 -3.25 0.51
N TYR A 533 -18.08 -4.14 0.34
CA TYR A 533 -19.24 -4.21 1.21
C TYR A 533 -19.73 -5.65 1.31
N SER A 534 -20.50 -5.93 2.36
CA SER A 534 -21.34 -7.11 2.40
C SER A 534 -22.81 -6.71 2.44
N ALA A 535 -23.67 -7.55 1.87
CA ALA A 535 -25.10 -7.32 1.83
C ALA A 535 -25.85 -8.61 2.15
N THR A 536 -27.01 -8.47 2.79
CA THR A 536 -27.92 -9.58 3.07
C THR A 536 -29.36 -9.10 3.11
N ASN A 537 -30.30 -10.00 3.35
CA ASN A 537 -31.68 -9.67 3.60
C ASN A 537 -32.21 -10.22 4.93
N ILE A 538 -33.39 -9.75 5.36
CA ILE A 538 -34.03 -10.14 6.62
C ILE A 538 -34.22 -11.67 6.75
N GLY A 539 -34.31 -12.42 5.66
CA GLY A 539 -34.38 -13.88 5.70
C GLY A 539 -33.11 -14.57 6.22
N HIS A 540 -31.98 -13.88 6.33
CA HIS A 540 -30.67 -14.44 6.71
C HIS A 540 -30.05 -13.76 7.94
N ILE A 541 -30.84 -13.07 8.76
CA ILE A 541 -30.35 -12.43 9.99
C ILE A 541 -30.72 -13.18 11.27
N GLU A 542 -31.33 -14.37 11.15
CA GLU A 542 -31.73 -15.19 12.30
C GLU A 542 -30.52 -15.58 13.17
N ASP A 543 -29.37 -15.78 12.54
CA ASP A 543 -28.08 -15.91 13.19
C ASP A 543 -27.02 -15.01 12.53
N ALA A 544 -25.86 -14.91 13.17
CA ALA A 544 -24.76 -14.09 12.70
C ALA A 544 -23.77 -14.86 11.80
N ILE A 545 -23.97 -16.16 11.59
CA ILE A 545 -22.96 -17.06 11.02
C ILE A 545 -22.69 -16.72 9.57
N THR A 546 -23.73 -16.51 8.76
CA THR A 546 -23.57 -16.08 7.37
C THR A 546 -22.83 -14.75 7.29
N THR A 547 -23.15 -13.79 8.17
CA THR A 547 -22.43 -12.51 8.21
C THR A 547 -20.97 -12.67 8.67
N ILE A 548 -20.67 -13.61 9.58
CA ILE A 548 -19.29 -13.94 9.97
C ILE A 548 -18.50 -14.41 8.76
N HIS A 549 -19.09 -15.27 7.93
CA HIS A 549 -18.51 -15.77 6.69
C HIS A 549 -18.24 -14.63 5.69
N GLU A 550 -19.26 -13.83 5.36
CA GLU A 550 -19.12 -12.71 4.41
C GLU A 550 -18.12 -11.64 4.87
N GLN A 551 -18.07 -11.39 6.18
CA GLN A 551 -17.08 -10.49 6.78
C GLN A 551 -15.65 -11.02 6.60
N GLY A 552 -15.46 -12.33 6.41
CA GLY A 552 -14.16 -12.93 6.15
C GLY A 552 -13.62 -12.49 4.79
N HIS A 553 -14.49 -12.40 3.80
CA HIS A 553 -14.16 -11.90 2.47
C HIS A 553 -13.85 -10.40 2.46
N ILE A 554 -14.49 -9.59 3.31
CA ILE A 554 -14.15 -8.15 3.46
C ILE A 554 -12.67 -7.99 3.82
N PHE A 555 -12.13 -8.90 4.63
CA PHE A 555 -10.72 -8.93 4.99
C PHE A 555 -9.84 -9.67 3.98
N GLY A 556 -10.40 -10.33 2.96
CA GLY A 556 -9.68 -10.99 1.88
C GLY A 556 -9.51 -12.50 2.00
N LEU A 557 -10.32 -13.19 2.81
CA LEU A 557 -10.39 -14.67 2.72
C LEU A 557 -11.09 -15.10 1.43
N GLU A 558 -10.64 -16.23 0.90
CA GLU A 558 -11.32 -16.94 -0.17
C GLU A 558 -12.26 -17.98 0.40
N ASP A 559 -13.26 -18.32 -0.40
CA ASP A 559 -14.07 -19.50 -0.17
C ASP A 559 -13.31 -20.79 -0.47
N TYR A 560 -13.51 -21.78 0.41
CA TYR A 560 -12.86 -23.08 0.34
C TYR A 560 -13.78 -24.21 -0.13
N TYR A 561 -15.08 -23.94 -0.27
CA TYR A 561 -16.01 -24.85 -0.92
C TYR A 561 -15.93 -24.75 -2.45
N ASP A 562 -16.49 -25.76 -3.11
CA ASP A 562 -16.59 -25.82 -4.56
C ASP A 562 -17.84 -25.07 -5.07
N TYR A 563 -17.63 -24.11 -5.97
CA TYR A 563 -18.68 -23.31 -6.60
C TYR A 563 -19.37 -23.97 -7.79
N SER A 564 -18.84 -25.11 -8.25
CA SER A 564 -19.38 -25.81 -9.43
C SER A 564 -20.86 -26.17 -9.22
N ASP A 565 -21.64 -26.22 -10.32
CA ASP A 565 -23.07 -26.51 -10.26
C ASP A 565 -23.35 -27.83 -9.49
N ARG A 566 -24.15 -27.70 -8.42
CA ARG A 566 -24.51 -28.79 -7.53
C ARG A 566 -25.43 -29.82 -8.18
N SER A 567 -26.09 -29.49 -9.30
CA SER A 567 -27.03 -30.42 -9.98
C SER A 567 -26.35 -31.65 -10.58
N ASP A 568 -25.04 -31.58 -10.85
CA ASP A 568 -24.34 -32.56 -11.69
C ASP A 568 -23.41 -33.51 -10.91
N ASN A 569 -23.44 -33.50 -9.57
CA ASN A 569 -22.50 -34.23 -8.70
C ASN A 569 -21.02 -33.92 -9.02
N LYS A 570 -20.73 -32.70 -9.45
CA LYS A 570 -19.39 -32.23 -9.84
C LYS A 570 -18.68 -31.44 -8.75
N ILE A 571 -19.07 -31.63 -7.50
CA ILE A 571 -18.46 -30.91 -6.40
C ILE A 571 -17.38 -31.73 -5.71
N ILE A 572 -16.37 -31.04 -5.22
CA ILE A 572 -15.40 -31.56 -4.25
C ILE A 572 -15.55 -30.84 -2.91
N ASN A 573 -15.01 -31.43 -1.85
CA ASN A 573 -15.09 -30.88 -0.50
C ASN A 573 -13.71 -30.93 0.16
N CYS A 574 -12.79 -30.08 -0.31
CA CYS A 574 -11.37 -30.19 0.01
C CYS A 574 -11.02 -30.09 1.50
N LEU A 575 -11.87 -29.49 2.35
CA LEU A 575 -11.69 -29.44 3.80
C LEU A 575 -12.70 -30.32 4.56
N GLY A 576 -13.57 -31.04 3.86
CA GLY A 576 -14.59 -31.88 4.47
C GLY A 576 -15.70 -31.10 5.15
N GLY A 577 -15.95 -29.85 4.76
CA GLY A 577 -17.00 -28.97 5.29
C GLY A 577 -16.69 -28.42 6.69
N ALA A 578 -15.52 -28.68 7.25
CA ALA A 578 -15.21 -28.39 8.65
C ALA A 578 -14.40 -27.09 8.81
N ASP A 579 -14.85 -26.02 8.17
CA ASP A 579 -14.23 -24.68 8.23
C ASP A 579 -15.27 -23.58 8.00
N MET A 580 -15.02 -22.39 8.55
CA MET A 580 -15.91 -21.23 8.43
C MET A 580 -16.00 -20.71 6.99
N GLN A 581 -14.97 -20.87 6.15
CA GLN A 581 -15.00 -20.53 4.72
C GLN A 581 -15.37 -21.72 3.81
N ASP A 582 -15.78 -22.85 4.38
CA ASP A 582 -16.23 -24.02 3.62
C ASP A 582 -17.73 -24.28 3.82
N ASN A 583 -18.17 -24.40 5.08
CA ASN A 583 -19.57 -24.71 5.38
C ASN A 583 -20.09 -23.96 6.61
N ASN A 584 -19.59 -22.75 6.85
CA ASN A 584 -20.09 -21.84 7.89
C ASN A 584 -20.07 -22.45 9.30
N VAL A 585 -19.07 -23.28 9.61
CA VAL A 585 -18.94 -23.95 10.90
C VAL A 585 -17.53 -23.88 11.45
N PHE A 586 -17.40 -24.09 12.77
CA PHE A 586 -16.13 -24.15 13.49
C PHE A 586 -15.32 -22.85 13.41
N ASP A 587 -14.06 -22.91 13.84
CA ASP A 587 -13.08 -21.83 13.68
C ASP A 587 -12.46 -21.84 12.28
N TRP A 588 -11.83 -20.74 11.88
CA TRP A 588 -10.97 -20.73 10.69
C TRP A 588 -9.73 -21.60 10.89
N ASN A 589 -9.33 -22.33 9.86
CA ASN A 589 -8.06 -23.06 9.84
C ASN A 589 -6.83 -22.13 9.93
N SER A 590 -5.70 -22.73 10.25
CA SER A 590 -4.43 -22.02 10.44
C SER A 590 -3.91 -21.31 9.18
N PHE A 591 -4.30 -21.73 7.97
CA PHE A 591 -3.92 -21.03 6.74
C PHE A 591 -4.65 -19.69 6.65
N SER A 592 -5.98 -19.66 6.85
CA SER A 592 -6.74 -18.39 6.93
C SER A 592 -6.20 -17.47 8.01
N LYS A 593 -5.87 -18.01 9.19
CA LYS A 593 -5.31 -17.19 10.27
C LYS A 593 -3.91 -16.68 9.95
N LEU A 594 -3.12 -17.44 9.20
CA LEU A 594 -1.78 -17.07 8.75
C LEU A 594 -1.85 -15.95 7.70
N THR A 595 -2.72 -16.08 6.70
CA THR A 595 -2.92 -15.05 5.66
C THR A 595 -3.47 -13.74 6.25
N MET A 596 -4.20 -13.80 7.37
CA MET A 596 -4.62 -12.63 8.16
C MET A 596 -3.52 -12.04 9.07
N GLY A 597 -2.39 -12.73 9.24
CA GLY A 597 -1.36 -12.39 10.22
C GLY A 597 -1.83 -12.52 11.69
N TRP A 598 -2.83 -13.36 11.94
CA TRP A 598 -3.32 -13.66 13.29
C TRP A 598 -2.49 -14.71 14.01
N VAL A 599 -1.76 -15.55 13.28
CA VAL A 599 -0.86 -16.57 13.84
C VAL A 599 0.53 -16.48 13.22
N ASN A 600 1.52 -17.01 13.95
CA ASN A 600 2.91 -17.10 13.51
C ASN A 600 3.27 -18.59 13.50
N PRO A 601 3.47 -19.24 12.32
CA PRO A 601 3.74 -20.66 12.25
C PRO A 601 5.07 -21.00 12.91
N ILE A 602 5.14 -22.21 13.45
CA ILE A 602 6.39 -22.87 13.84
C ILE A 602 7.02 -23.45 12.57
N VAL A 603 8.26 -23.06 12.30
CA VAL A 603 9.04 -23.55 11.16
C VAL A 603 10.37 -24.12 11.64
N LEU A 604 10.88 -25.12 10.92
CA LEU A 604 12.20 -25.68 11.19
C LEU A 604 13.29 -24.67 10.82
N ASP A 605 14.33 -24.56 11.65
CA ASP A 605 15.43 -23.63 11.40
C ASP A 605 16.63 -24.28 10.69
N GLY A 606 16.54 -25.59 10.40
CA GLY A 606 17.57 -26.39 9.74
C GLY A 606 18.79 -26.71 10.61
N SER A 607 18.79 -26.34 11.90
CA SER A 607 19.93 -26.59 12.81
C SER A 607 20.01 -28.03 13.32
N LYS A 608 18.96 -28.83 13.10
CA LYS A 608 18.88 -30.24 13.47
C LYS A 608 18.22 -31.04 12.34
N GLU A 609 18.70 -32.27 12.16
CA GLU A 609 18.09 -33.23 11.22
C GLU A 609 16.77 -33.82 11.77
N GLU A 610 16.58 -33.81 13.10
CA GLU A 610 15.38 -34.29 13.76
C GLU A 610 14.95 -33.31 14.86
N VAL A 611 13.65 -33.02 14.89
CA VAL A 611 13.05 -32.00 15.76
C VAL A 611 11.73 -32.52 16.32
N THR A 612 11.58 -32.47 17.65
CA THR A 612 10.30 -32.75 18.32
C THR A 612 9.62 -31.44 18.71
N ILE A 613 8.37 -31.26 18.28
CA ILE A 613 7.57 -30.06 18.48
C ILE A 613 6.26 -30.45 19.19
N THR A 614 5.88 -29.68 20.20
CA THR A 614 4.56 -29.80 20.85
C THR A 614 3.71 -28.58 20.52
N ILE A 615 2.48 -28.80 20.07
CA ILE A 615 1.49 -27.76 19.75
C ILE A 615 0.22 -27.93 20.58
N SER A 616 -0.41 -26.81 20.92
CA SER A 616 -1.75 -26.76 21.50
C SER A 616 -2.85 -26.62 20.42
N PRO A 617 -4.15 -26.76 20.76
CA PRO A 617 -5.22 -26.62 19.78
C PRO A 617 -5.17 -25.27 19.07
N ALA A 618 -5.27 -25.28 17.74
CA ALA A 618 -5.11 -24.08 16.93
C ALA A 618 -6.21 -23.04 17.21
N SER A 619 -7.41 -23.47 17.59
CA SER A 619 -8.53 -22.56 17.88
C SER A 619 -8.40 -21.78 19.19
N SER A 620 -7.50 -22.19 20.10
CA SER A 620 -7.28 -21.51 21.38
C SER A 620 -5.87 -20.96 21.56
N SER A 621 -4.88 -21.49 20.83
CA SER A 621 -3.47 -21.08 20.93
C SER A 621 -2.93 -20.40 19.67
N GLY A 622 -3.51 -20.69 18.50
CA GLY A 622 -2.93 -20.30 17.21
C GLY A 622 -1.67 -21.06 16.84
N ASP A 623 -1.31 -22.13 17.56
CA ASP A 623 -0.17 -22.97 17.20
C ASP A 623 -0.45 -23.74 15.92
N CYS A 624 0.49 -23.64 14.97
CA CYS A 624 0.54 -24.44 13.77
C CYS A 624 2.00 -24.67 13.35
N ILE A 625 2.26 -25.74 12.62
CA ILE A 625 3.59 -26.05 12.05
C ILE A 625 3.50 -25.90 10.53
N LEU A 626 4.40 -25.13 9.95
CA LEU A 626 4.54 -24.98 8.50
C LEU A 626 5.83 -25.65 8.03
N LEU A 627 5.71 -26.56 7.07
CA LEU A 627 6.81 -27.29 6.46
C LEU A 627 6.84 -27.03 4.96
N SER A 628 7.95 -26.44 4.50
CA SER A 628 8.25 -26.25 3.07
C SER A 628 9.73 -26.58 2.84
N PRO A 629 10.11 -27.10 1.67
CA PRO A 629 11.52 -27.17 1.27
C PRO A 629 12.21 -25.81 1.33
N ASN A 630 11.55 -24.75 0.87
CA ASN A 630 12.12 -23.42 0.68
C ASN A 630 11.07 -22.32 0.96
N TRP A 631 10.53 -22.25 2.18
CA TRP A 631 9.49 -21.26 2.50
C TRP A 631 10.02 -19.83 2.31
N ASN A 632 9.31 -19.03 1.51
CA ASN A 632 9.67 -17.63 1.21
C ASN A 632 9.22 -16.61 2.29
N GLU A 633 8.81 -17.09 3.47
CA GLU A 633 8.23 -16.34 4.59
C GLU A 633 6.89 -15.65 4.29
N SER A 634 6.29 -15.88 3.12
CA SER A 634 4.94 -15.43 2.76
C SER A 634 3.89 -16.49 3.12
N PRO A 635 2.67 -16.11 3.54
CA PRO A 635 1.55 -17.06 3.53
C PRO A 635 1.22 -17.58 2.12
N PHE A 636 1.66 -16.88 1.07
CA PHE A 636 1.33 -17.10 -0.34
C PHE A 636 2.37 -17.94 -1.08
N ASP A 637 2.63 -19.12 -0.52
CA ASP A 637 3.61 -20.09 -1.00
C ASP A 637 2.97 -21.49 -1.02
N GLU A 638 3.74 -22.51 -1.39
CA GLU A 638 3.35 -23.91 -1.31
C GLU A 638 4.01 -24.62 -0.11
N TYR A 639 3.20 -25.29 0.71
CA TYR A 639 3.67 -25.94 1.94
C TYR A 639 2.68 -26.96 2.52
N ILE A 640 3.16 -27.73 3.48
CA ILE A 640 2.35 -28.54 4.39
C ILE A 640 2.11 -27.75 5.67
N LEU A 641 0.84 -27.64 6.09
CA LEU A 641 0.45 -26.96 7.32
C LEU A 641 -0.22 -27.94 8.28
N ILE A 642 0.17 -27.91 9.55
CA ILE A 642 -0.26 -28.88 10.56
C ILE A 642 -0.85 -28.13 11.75
N GLU A 643 -2.01 -28.58 12.22
CA GLU A 643 -2.65 -28.02 13.41
C GLU A 643 -3.40 -29.08 14.23
N LEU A 644 -3.54 -28.83 15.53
CA LEU A 644 -4.40 -29.61 16.40
C LEU A 644 -5.83 -29.05 16.39
N PHE A 645 -6.76 -29.85 15.88
CA PHE A 645 -8.19 -29.54 15.85
C PHE A 645 -8.91 -30.29 16.97
N SER A 646 -9.52 -29.56 17.91
CA SER A 646 -10.23 -30.16 19.04
C SER A 646 -11.42 -29.31 19.52
N LYS A 647 -12.21 -29.86 20.45
CA LYS A 647 -13.43 -29.25 21.04
C LYS A 647 -13.13 -28.08 21.98
N VAL A 648 -12.49 -27.01 21.48
CA VAL A 648 -12.16 -25.78 22.22
C VAL A 648 -12.20 -24.54 21.31
N GLY A 649 -12.18 -23.34 21.90
CA GLY A 649 -12.19 -22.08 21.15
C GLY A 649 -13.46 -21.92 20.31
N ASN A 650 -13.33 -21.38 19.10
CA ASN A 650 -14.48 -21.22 18.20
C ASN A 650 -15.01 -22.56 17.64
N ASN A 651 -14.33 -23.69 17.85
CA ASN A 651 -14.89 -25.00 17.47
C ASN A 651 -16.10 -25.39 18.34
N VAL A 652 -16.28 -24.74 19.48
CA VAL A 652 -17.47 -24.85 20.35
C VAL A 652 -18.25 -23.55 20.42
N PHE A 653 -18.20 -22.74 19.37
CA PHE A 653 -19.02 -21.54 19.27
C PHE A 653 -20.51 -21.92 19.22
N ASN A 654 -21.36 -21.13 19.88
CA ASN A 654 -22.81 -21.36 19.92
C ASN A 654 -23.42 -20.99 18.57
N ILE A 655 -24.13 -21.92 17.95
CA ILE A 655 -24.93 -21.65 16.75
C ILE A 655 -26.27 -21.01 17.16
N ASP A 656 -26.84 -21.51 18.26
CA ASP A 656 -28.05 -21.01 18.89
C ASP A 656 -27.95 -21.15 20.42
N SER A 657 -29.06 -20.98 21.15
CA SER A 657 -29.10 -21.10 22.61
C SER A 657 -28.89 -22.51 23.16
N ASN A 658 -28.89 -23.55 22.32
CA ASN A 658 -29.00 -24.96 22.69
C ASN A 658 -27.83 -25.83 22.21
N GLN A 659 -27.09 -25.42 21.18
CA GLN A 659 -26.01 -26.24 20.61
C GLN A 659 -24.79 -25.44 20.16
N THR A 660 -23.61 -26.03 20.36
CA THR A 660 -22.34 -25.57 19.78
C THR A 660 -22.08 -26.19 18.40
N PHE A 661 -21.16 -25.62 17.61
CA PHE A 661 -20.71 -26.22 16.34
C PHE A 661 -20.30 -27.70 16.50
N TRP A 662 -19.50 -28.02 17.52
CA TRP A 662 -19.06 -29.39 17.76
C TRP A 662 -20.22 -30.34 18.06
N GLU A 663 -21.19 -29.92 18.88
CA GLU A 663 -22.36 -30.74 19.22
C GLU A 663 -23.28 -30.95 18.03
N TYR A 664 -23.52 -29.90 17.25
CA TYR A 664 -24.27 -30.00 16.01
C TYR A 664 -23.62 -30.98 15.04
N TRP A 665 -22.30 -30.89 14.84
CA TRP A 665 -21.57 -31.75 13.92
C TRP A 665 -21.58 -33.22 14.35
N GLU A 666 -21.33 -33.51 15.64
CA GLU A 666 -21.40 -34.87 16.19
C GLU A 666 -22.82 -35.47 16.08
N GLY A 667 -23.85 -34.63 16.23
CA GLY A 667 -25.25 -35.07 16.18
C GLY A 667 -25.80 -35.26 14.78
N ASN A 668 -25.29 -34.52 13.78
CA ASN A 668 -25.94 -34.41 12.47
C ASN A 668 -25.05 -34.76 11.27
N VAL A 669 -23.71 -34.74 11.42
CA VAL A 669 -22.78 -34.91 10.30
C VAL A 669 -21.94 -36.18 10.46
N ASN A 670 -20.93 -36.15 11.33
CA ASN A 670 -20.01 -37.26 11.58
C ASN A 670 -19.37 -37.10 12.95
N SER A 671 -19.00 -38.20 13.61
CA SER A 671 -18.24 -38.11 14.86
C SER A 671 -16.80 -37.67 14.60
N LEU A 672 -16.35 -36.65 15.32
CA LEU A 672 -14.99 -36.12 15.39
C LEU A 672 -14.25 -36.68 16.63
N GLY A 673 -14.99 -37.22 17.59
CA GLY A 673 -14.45 -37.75 18.84
C GLY A 673 -13.83 -36.65 19.70
N ASN A 674 -12.55 -36.83 20.08
CA ASN A 674 -11.81 -35.82 20.83
C ASN A 674 -11.04 -34.84 19.92
N GLY A 675 -11.22 -34.94 18.61
CA GLY A 675 -10.40 -34.26 17.62
C GLY A 675 -9.11 -35.02 17.28
N GLY A 676 -8.16 -34.32 16.67
CA GLY A 676 -6.89 -34.86 16.19
C GLY A 676 -6.17 -33.84 15.31
N ILE A 677 -5.12 -34.26 14.63
CA ILE A 677 -4.35 -33.36 13.77
C ILE A 677 -5.03 -33.22 12.40
N ARG A 678 -5.27 -31.97 11.97
CA ARG A 678 -5.52 -31.65 10.55
C ARG A 678 -4.17 -31.35 9.89
N LEU A 679 -3.88 -32.03 8.80
CA LEU A 679 -2.72 -31.80 7.97
C LEU A 679 -3.21 -31.33 6.60
N TYR A 680 -2.77 -30.15 6.19
CA TYR A 680 -3.16 -29.52 4.94
C TYR A 680 -2.00 -29.52 3.96
N HIS A 681 -2.31 -29.71 2.69
CA HIS A 681 -1.49 -29.20 1.62
C HIS A 681 -2.06 -27.86 1.16
N VAL A 682 -1.24 -26.81 1.23
CA VAL A 682 -1.57 -25.45 0.80
C VAL A 682 -0.73 -25.14 -0.43
N ASP A 683 -1.38 -24.67 -1.50
CA ASP A 683 -0.72 -24.14 -2.69
C ASP A 683 -1.30 -22.75 -2.99
N ALA A 684 -0.83 -21.77 -2.21
CA ALA A 684 -1.30 -20.39 -2.20
C ALA A 684 -0.43 -19.46 -3.05
N ARG A 685 0.38 -20.01 -3.95
CA ARG A 685 1.21 -19.25 -4.89
C ARG A 685 0.35 -18.27 -5.69
N LEU A 686 0.93 -17.13 -6.03
CA LEU A 686 0.20 -16.03 -6.64
C LEU A 686 0.44 -15.93 -8.14
N TRP A 687 -0.59 -15.46 -8.85
CA TRP A 687 -0.49 -14.95 -10.21
C TRP A 687 -0.64 -13.43 -10.19
N GLY A 688 0.36 -12.73 -10.71
CA GLY A 688 0.33 -11.28 -10.93
C GLY A 688 -0.04 -10.94 -12.37
N TYR A 689 -0.84 -9.89 -12.58
CA TYR A 689 -1.28 -9.42 -13.90
C TYR A 689 -1.47 -7.90 -13.92
N ASN A 690 -1.58 -7.28 -15.10
CA ASN A 690 -1.62 -5.81 -15.24
C ASN A 690 -2.95 -5.26 -15.76
N SER A 691 -3.80 -6.11 -16.32
CA SER A 691 -5.06 -5.72 -16.93
C SER A 691 -6.24 -6.38 -16.23
N GLU A 692 -7.22 -5.59 -15.82
CA GLU A 692 -8.47 -6.07 -15.19
C GLU A 692 -9.33 -6.95 -16.13
N THR A 693 -9.01 -6.99 -17.41
CA THR A 693 -9.79 -7.72 -18.43
C THR A 693 -8.98 -8.78 -19.18
N THR A 694 -7.65 -8.81 -19.04
CA THR A 694 -6.77 -9.78 -19.70
C THR A 694 -5.78 -10.37 -18.72
N PHE A 695 -6.06 -11.58 -18.25
CA PHE A 695 -5.32 -12.22 -17.15
C PHE A 695 -4.14 -13.06 -17.63
N ASP A 696 -4.13 -13.46 -18.91
CA ASP A 696 -3.05 -14.24 -19.52
C ASP A 696 -1.75 -13.43 -19.75
N ASP A 697 -1.72 -12.12 -19.47
CA ASP A 697 -0.54 -11.25 -19.61
C ASP A 697 0.39 -11.22 -18.38
N GLY A 698 0.13 -12.13 -17.43
CA GLY A 698 0.72 -12.17 -16.10
C GLY A 698 1.92 -13.11 -15.91
N GLY A 699 2.22 -13.41 -14.65
CA GLY A 699 3.29 -14.32 -14.23
C GLY A 699 3.20 -14.71 -12.74
N ILE A 700 3.96 -15.74 -12.35
CA ILE A 700 4.05 -16.17 -10.94
C ILE A 700 4.72 -15.08 -10.10
N VAL A 701 4.19 -14.85 -8.90
CA VAL A 701 4.70 -13.86 -7.95
C VAL A 701 5.16 -14.55 -6.68
N GLU A 702 6.46 -14.48 -6.43
CA GLU A 702 7.13 -15.00 -5.23
C GLU A 702 7.24 -13.95 -4.11
N ASP A 703 7.26 -12.67 -4.48
CA ASP A 703 7.30 -11.54 -3.55
C ASP A 703 6.42 -10.41 -4.06
N ILE A 704 5.40 -10.06 -3.29
CA ILE A 704 4.44 -9.00 -3.64
C ILE A 704 5.13 -7.64 -3.68
N SER A 705 6.06 -7.39 -2.75
CA SER A 705 6.74 -6.09 -2.62
C SER A 705 7.71 -5.79 -3.77
N GLU A 706 8.23 -6.83 -4.41
CA GLU A 706 9.10 -6.73 -5.59
C GLU A 706 8.35 -6.96 -6.91
N SER A 707 7.03 -7.21 -6.84
CA SER A 707 6.23 -7.55 -8.01
C SER A 707 6.14 -6.38 -9.00
N ILE A 708 6.29 -6.71 -10.29
CA ILE A 708 6.09 -5.76 -11.40
C ILE A 708 4.62 -5.65 -11.81
N TYR A 709 3.76 -6.50 -11.25
CA TYR A 709 2.34 -6.60 -11.59
C TYR A 709 1.48 -5.71 -10.71
N LYS A 710 0.47 -5.09 -11.30
CA LYS A 710 -0.46 -4.20 -10.58
C LYS A 710 -1.45 -4.96 -9.69
N TYR A 711 -1.89 -6.12 -10.13
CA TYR A 711 -2.89 -6.93 -9.43
C TYR A 711 -2.34 -8.32 -9.13
N HIS A 712 -2.79 -8.91 -8.03
CA HIS A 712 -2.38 -10.22 -7.55
C HIS A 712 -3.61 -11.04 -7.18
N GLN A 713 -3.56 -12.34 -7.44
CA GLN A 713 -4.60 -13.27 -7.01
C GLN A 713 -4.01 -14.65 -6.75
N PHE A 714 -4.72 -15.48 -5.98
CA PHE A 714 -4.36 -16.88 -5.81
C PHE A 714 -4.40 -17.62 -7.15
N LEU A 715 -3.29 -18.30 -7.48
CA LEU A 715 -3.17 -19.11 -8.68
C LEU A 715 -4.15 -20.29 -8.66
N ASN A 716 -4.34 -20.88 -7.48
CA ASN A 716 -5.21 -22.04 -7.27
C ASN A 716 -6.47 -21.66 -6.49
N ASN A 717 -7.46 -22.56 -6.50
CA ASN A 717 -8.71 -22.45 -5.76
C ASN A 717 -9.23 -23.86 -5.44
N ASN A 718 -10.33 -23.96 -4.71
CA ASN A 718 -10.91 -25.24 -4.30
C ASN A 718 -12.11 -25.69 -5.15
N THR A 719 -12.44 -24.95 -6.22
CA THR A 719 -13.50 -25.27 -7.18
C THR A 719 -12.98 -26.23 -8.25
N TYR A 720 -13.79 -27.23 -8.59
CA TYR A 720 -13.42 -28.23 -9.59
C TYR A 720 -13.41 -27.64 -11.03
N GLU A 721 -14.45 -26.89 -11.39
CA GLU A 721 -14.54 -26.19 -12.69
C GLU A 721 -14.07 -24.74 -12.57
N ASN A 722 -12.84 -24.46 -13.04
CA ASN A 722 -12.22 -23.12 -13.01
C ASN A 722 -13.03 -22.01 -13.71
N GLY A 723 -14.03 -22.35 -14.54
CA GLY A 723 -14.88 -21.38 -15.24
C GLY A 723 -16.01 -20.80 -14.40
N ASP A 724 -16.36 -21.44 -13.29
CA ASP A 724 -17.49 -21.05 -12.43
C ASP A 724 -17.07 -20.12 -11.28
N TYR A 725 -15.77 -19.90 -11.12
CA TYR A 725 -15.21 -19.04 -10.07
C TYR A 725 -15.15 -17.58 -10.53
N ALA A 726 -15.60 -16.66 -9.67
CA ALA A 726 -15.84 -15.25 -10.00
C ALA A 726 -14.61 -14.41 -10.37
N THR A 727 -13.39 -14.95 -10.29
CA THR A 727 -12.18 -14.28 -10.76
C THR A 727 -11.81 -14.84 -12.12
N SER A 728 -11.69 -13.96 -13.11
CA SER A 728 -11.31 -14.34 -14.46
C SER A 728 -9.84 -14.75 -14.41
N LYS A 729 -9.55 -16.05 -14.39
CA LYS A 729 -8.18 -16.56 -14.22
C LYS A 729 -7.56 -16.97 -15.56
N PRO A 730 -6.22 -16.98 -15.68
CA PRO A 730 -5.55 -17.57 -16.83
C PRO A 730 -5.81 -19.07 -16.84
N THR A 731 -6.82 -19.51 -17.59
CA THR A 731 -7.17 -20.94 -17.75
C THR A 731 -6.00 -21.76 -18.30
N SER A 732 -5.04 -21.11 -18.93
CA SER A 732 -3.82 -21.69 -19.50
C SER A 732 -2.76 -22.06 -18.47
N TYR A 733 -2.77 -21.44 -17.28
CA TYR A 733 -1.73 -21.62 -16.25
C TYR A 733 -2.24 -22.27 -14.95
N ALA A 734 -3.52 -22.09 -14.60
CA ALA A 734 -4.10 -22.74 -13.43
C ALA A 734 -4.39 -24.23 -13.72
N ASN A 735 -3.68 -25.13 -13.05
CA ASN A 735 -3.97 -26.56 -13.14
C ASN A 735 -5.24 -26.87 -12.33
N LYS A 736 -6.31 -27.27 -12.99
CA LYS A 736 -7.59 -27.63 -12.36
C LYS A 736 -7.53 -28.77 -11.33
N ASN A 737 -6.39 -29.43 -11.16
CA ASN A 737 -6.17 -30.46 -10.14
C ASN A 737 -5.37 -29.95 -8.93
N TYR A 738 -4.83 -28.74 -9.00
CA TYR A 738 -4.23 -28.08 -7.84
C TYR A 738 -5.32 -27.41 -7.01
N ARG A 739 -5.12 -27.37 -5.69
CA ARG A 739 -6.07 -26.83 -4.72
C ARG A 739 -5.38 -25.73 -3.96
N LEU A 740 -6.10 -24.64 -3.68
CA LEU A 740 -5.58 -23.60 -2.78
C LEU A 740 -5.25 -24.21 -1.42
N ILE A 741 -6.19 -24.99 -0.87
CA ILE A 741 -6.00 -25.75 0.36
C ILE A 741 -6.76 -27.07 0.30
N GLN A 742 -6.11 -28.17 0.68
CA GLN A 742 -6.77 -29.47 0.81
C GLN A 742 -6.34 -30.20 2.09
N LEU A 743 -7.29 -30.85 2.76
CA LEU A 743 -7.03 -31.71 3.91
C LEU A 743 -6.51 -33.07 3.44
N ILE A 744 -5.37 -33.47 3.98
CA ILE A 744 -4.82 -34.81 3.82
C ILE A 744 -5.47 -35.71 4.87
N GLN A 745 -6.23 -36.71 4.42
CA GLN A 745 -6.97 -37.59 5.32
C GLN A 745 -6.06 -38.69 5.85
N ALA A 746 -5.98 -38.86 7.18
CA ALA A 746 -5.14 -39.85 7.86
C ALA A 746 -5.38 -41.31 7.43
N SER A 747 -6.56 -41.60 6.86
CA SER A 747 -6.86 -42.91 6.25
C SER A 747 -6.01 -43.23 5.01
N ASN A 748 -5.25 -42.25 4.50
CA ASN A 748 -4.55 -42.27 3.21
C ASN A 748 -5.47 -42.56 2.01
N ILE A 749 -6.75 -42.20 2.11
CA ILE A 749 -7.74 -42.31 1.04
C ILE A 749 -8.34 -40.93 0.82
N ASN A 750 -8.10 -40.34 -0.35
CA ASN A 750 -8.65 -39.04 -0.71
C ASN A 750 -10.13 -39.19 -1.14
N THR A 751 -11.05 -39.03 -0.20
CA THR A 751 -12.50 -38.98 -0.46
C THR A 751 -13.01 -37.56 -0.71
N PHE A 752 -12.25 -36.55 -0.28
CA PHE A 752 -12.63 -35.13 -0.35
C PHE A 752 -12.41 -34.50 -1.73
N ASN A 753 -11.38 -34.93 -2.46
CA ASN A 753 -11.09 -34.48 -3.82
C ASN A 753 -11.71 -35.41 -4.89
N LYS A 754 -12.81 -36.12 -4.55
CA LYS A 754 -13.58 -36.95 -5.47
C LYS A 754 -14.91 -36.26 -5.77
N LEU A 755 -15.24 -36.17 -7.06
CA LEU A 755 -16.56 -35.70 -7.50
C LEU A 755 -17.66 -36.57 -6.91
N GLY A 756 -18.67 -35.94 -6.33
CA GLY A 756 -19.77 -36.66 -5.68
C GLY A 756 -20.98 -35.79 -5.37
N ASN A 757 -21.98 -36.44 -4.79
CA ASN A 757 -23.22 -35.78 -4.35
C ASN A 757 -22.99 -35.02 -3.03
N PRO A 758 -23.38 -33.72 -2.93
CA PRO A 758 -23.26 -32.91 -1.71
C PRO A 758 -23.90 -33.50 -0.45
N SER A 759 -24.91 -34.34 -0.62
CA SER A 759 -25.63 -34.98 0.48
C SER A 759 -24.91 -36.20 1.05
N ASN A 760 -23.76 -36.59 0.49
CA ASN A 760 -23.02 -37.76 0.94
C ASN A 760 -22.10 -37.39 2.12
N THR A 761 -22.48 -37.76 3.34
CA THR A 761 -21.66 -37.50 4.55
C THR A 761 -20.26 -38.12 4.51
N SER A 762 -19.96 -39.05 3.59
CA SER A 762 -18.61 -39.60 3.42
C SER A 762 -17.57 -38.61 2.86
N SER A 763 -18.02 -37.47 2.31
CA SER A 763 -17.16 -36.34 1.93
C SER A 763 -17.04 -35.28 3.03
N TYR A 764 -17.58 -35.51 4.22
CA TYR A 764 -17.44 -34.61 5.37
C TYR A 764 -16.44 -35.15 6.39
N LEU A 765 -15.79 -34.24 7.11
CA LEU A 765 -14.79 -34.55 8.12
C LEU A 765 -15.32 -35.49 9.20
N LYS A 766 -14.58 -36.57 9.45
CA LYS A 766 -14.81 -37.54 10.52
C LYS A 766 -13.51 -37.87 11.23
N LYS A 767 -13.61 -38.49 12.40
CA LYS A 767 -12.47 -38.88 13.25
C LYS A 767 -11.36 -39.64 12.50
N SER A 768 -11.70 -40.51 11.55
CA SER A 768 -10.72 -41.31 10.80
C SER A 768 -9.89 -40.50 9.79
N ASP A 769 -10.27 -39.26 9.52
CA ASP A 769 -9.52 -38.37 8.63
C ASP A 769 -8.48 -37.54 9.40
N LEU A 770 -8.58 -37.50 10.74
CA LEU A 770 -7.68 -36.77 11.62
C LEU A 770 -6.52 -37.67 12.05
N PHE A 771 -5.28 -37.19 11.93
CA PHE A 771 -4.11 -37.93 12.36
C PHE A 771 -4.08 -38.05 13.89
N GLN A 772 -3.68 -39.23 14.38
CA GLN A 772 -3.69 -39.64 15.77
C GLN A 772 -2.30 -40.13 16.21
N THR A 773 -2.18 -40.44 17.51
CA THR A 773 -0.98 -41.05 18.08
C THR A 773 -0.57 -42.31 17.32
N GLY A 774 0.67 -42.36 16.86
CA GLY A 774 1.25 -43.51 16.15
C GLY A 774 1.17 -43.41 14.63
N ASP A 775 0.41 -42.47 14.07
CA ASP A 775 0.41 -42.24 12.63
C ASP A 775 1.77 -41.70 12.17
N THR A 776 2.01 -41.82 10.87
CA THR A 776 3.21 -41.29 10.20
C THR A 776 2.83 -40.69 8.86
N PHE A 777 3.68 -39.80 8.34
CA PHE A 777 3.51 -39.16 7.03
C PHE A 777 4.83 -39.05 6.29
N SER A 778 4.81 -39.38 5.01
CA SER A 778 5.84 -39.03 4.03
C SER A 778 5.20 -38.72 2.68
N LEU A 779 5.84 -37.86 1.89
CA LEU A 779 5.44 -37.62 0.49
C LEU A 779 5.97 -38.72 -0.46
N THR A 780 7.04 -39.39 -0.06
CA THR A 780 7.72 -40.44 -0.85
C THR A 780 7.78 -41.75 -0.07
N SER A 781 8.21 -42.84 -0.72
CA SER A 781 8.33 -44.15 -0.06
C SER A 781 9.55 -44.18 0.86
N ILE A 782 9.32 -44.09 2.18
CA ILE A 782 10.35 -44.17 3.22
C ILE A 782 10.00 -45.31 4.18
N ASN A 783 10.97 -46.14 4.55
CA ASN A 783 10.74 -47.26 5.44
C ASN A 783 10.25 -46.77 6.82
N GLY A 784 9.14 -47.36 7.29
CA GLY A 784 8.52 -46.96 8.56
C GLY A 784 7.57 -45.76 8.49
N TYR A 785 7.37 -45.16 7.31
CA TYR A 785 6.46 -44.04 7.11
C TYR A 785 5.39 -44.35 6.04
N THR A 786 4.17 -43.87 6.26
CA THR A 786 3.08 -43.98 5.30
C THR A 786 3.23 -42.96 4.17
N ASN A 787 3.30 -43.44 2.93
CA ASN A 787 3.39 -42.60 1.73
C ASN A 787 2.00 -42.05 1.33
N TYR A 788 1.83 -40.73 1.40
CA TYR A 788 0.61 -40.01 0.98
C TYR A 788 0.69 -39.42 -0.42
N GLY A 789 1.89 -39.28 -0.97
CA GLY A 789 2.15 -38.59 -2.23
C GLY A 789 1.28 -39.09 -3.37
N THR A 790 1.20 -40.40 -3.54
CA THR A 790 0.44 -41.02 -4.65
C THR A 790 -1.06 -40.77 -4.63
N ASN A 791 -1.64 -40.47 -3.45
CA ASN A 791 -3.09 -40.38 -3.26
C ASN A 791 -3.59 -38.92 -3.16
N PHE A 792 -2.73 -38.00 -2.77
CA PHE A 792 -3.12 -36.60 -2.51
C PHE A 792 -2.39 -35.57 -3.39
N PHE A 793 -1.27 -35.92 -3.99
CA PHE A 793 -0.46 -34.96 -4.76
C PHE A 793 -0.47 -35.34 -6.24
N VAL A 794 -0.77 -34.35 -7.09
CA VAL A 794 -0.81 -34.53 -8.54
C VAL A 794 0.57 -34.97 -9.06
N ASN A 795 1.64 -34.38 -8.53
CA ASN A 795 3.02 -34.72 -8.87
C ASN A 795 3.55 -35.92 -8.05
N LYS A 796 2.68 -36.61 -7.30
CA LYS A 796 2.94 -37.79 -6.48
C LYS A 796 4.02 -37.55 -5.43
N SER A 797 5.29 -37.68 -5.81
CA SER A 797 6.44 -37.57 -4.92
C SER A 797 6.99 -36.15 -4.76
N PHE A 798 6.36 -35.19 -5.43
CA PHE A 798 6.74 -33.78 -5.43
C PHE A 798 5.53 -32.91 -5.08
N LEU A 799 5.82 -31.72 -4.57
CA LEU A 799 4.85 -30.63 -4.47
C LEU A 799 4.40 -30.19 -5.88
N ASN A 800 3.33 -29.40 -5.98
CA ASN A 800 2.78 -28.90 -7.24
C ASN A 800 3.78 -27.99 -7.98
N ASN A 801 4.64 -27.27 -7.28
CA ASN A 801 5.75 -26.50 -7.84
C ASN A 801 6.90 -27.37 -8.40
N GLY A 802 6.84 -28.70 -8.16
CA GLY A 802 7.82 -29.67 -8.63
C GLY A 802 8.98 -29.91 -7.67
N GLU A 803 9.03 -29.21 -6.53
CA GLU A 803 10.07 -29.41 -5.52
C GLU A 803 9.85 -30.71 -4.72
N SER A 804 10.95 -31.30 -4.28
CA SER A 804 10.93 -32.43 -3.35
C SER A 804 10.57 -31.97 -1.95
N PHE A 805 9.64 -32.65 -1.29
CA PHE A 805 9.36 -32.42 0.13
C PHE A 805 10.34 -33.22 1.01
N PRO A 806 11.25 -32.57 1.74
CA PRO A 806 12.39 -33.24 2.36
C PRO A 806 12.12 -33.68 3.81
N TYR A 807 10.86 -33.83 4.20
CA TYR A 807 10.50 -34.15 5.58
C TYR A 807 9.63 -35.40 5.69
N VAL A 808 9.80 -36.08 6.80
CA VAL A 808 8.88 -37.12 7.29
C VAL A 808 8.39 -36.75 8.69
N ILE A 809 7.18 -37.16 9.02
CA ILE A 809 6.50 -36.75 10.26
C ILE A 809 6.02 -38.00 10.99
N LYS A 810 6.23 -38.02 12.30
CA LYS A 810 5.66 -39.01 13.22
C LYS A 810 4.82 -38.30 14.26
N PHE A 811 3.58 -38.73 14.44
CA PHE A 811 2.67 -38.18 15.43
C PHE A 811 2.83 -38.95 16.75
N ASP A 812 3.78 -38.53 17.59
CA ASP A 812 4.20 -39.27 18.79
C ASP A 812 3.12 -39.34 19.88
N SER A 813 2.37 -38.25 20.07
CA SER A 813 1.24 -38.20 20.99
C SER A 813 0.25 -37.15 20.52
N VAL A 814 -1.03 -37.52 20.44
CA VAL A 814 -2.12 -36.62 20.04
C VAL A 814 -3.24 -36.78 21.06
N THR A 815 -3.57 -35.68 21.73
CA THR A 815 -4.65 -35.55 22.72
C THR A 815 -5.51 -34.34 22.36
N SER A 816 -6.65 -34.13 23.05
CA SER A 816 -7.50 -32.96 22.80
C SER A 816 -6.87 -31.62 23.21
N THR A 817 -5.83 -31.63 24.04
CA THR A 817 -5.20 -30.41 24.59
C THR A 817 -3.76 -30.20 24.13
N SER A 818 -3.12 -31.21 23.55
CA SER A 818 -1.74 -31.13 23.06
C SER A 818 -1.44 -32.22 22.04
N ALA A 819 -0.56 -31.92 21.10
CA ALA A 819 0.01 -32.88 20.18
C ALA A 819 1.52 -32.70 20.09
N THR A 820 2.27 -33.79 20.20
CA THR A 820 3.72 -33.86 20.07
C THR A 820 4.06 -34.64 18.81
N LEU A 821 4.87 -34.03 17.95
CA LEU A 821 5.27 -34.56 16.65
C LEU A 821 6.80 -34.55 16.54
N THR A 822 7.36 -35.60 15.96
CA THR A 822 8.77 -35.63 15.56
C THR A 822 8.86 -35.51 14.05
N ILE A 823 9.65 -34.54 13.60
CA ILE A 823 9.85 -34.21 12.19
C ILE A 823 11.33 -34.43 11.89
N SER A 824 11.60 -35.24 10.87
CA SER A 824 12.96 -35.60 10.47
C SER A 824 13.17 -35.25 9.00
N LYS A 825 14.37 -34.75 8.66
CA LYS A 825 14.80 -34.49 7.29
C LYS A 825 15.31 -35.80 6.64
N ILE A 826 15.04 -35.98 5.35
CA ILE A 826 15.44 -37.17 4.56
C ILE A 826 16.64 -36.93 3.64
#